data_AF-A0A969NUJ9-F1
#
_entry.id   AF-A0A969NUJ9-F1
#
_cell.length_a   1.000
_cell.length_b   1.000
_cell.length_c   1.000
_cell.angle_alpha   90.00
_cell.angle_beta   90.00
_cell.angle_gamma   90.00
#
_symmetry.space_group_name_H-M   'P 1'
#
loop_
_entity.id
_entity.type
_entity.pdbx_description
1 polymer ?
#
loop_
_entity_poly.entity_id
_entity_poly.type
_entity_poly.pdbx_seq_one_letter_code
_entity_poly.pdbx_strand_id
1 'polypeptide(L)'
;MTTFQSVNSVSKTQKLIDGLKRIIATSLDLPLVPIGNNKQPLGDRWQQRPFTASQLIEAIEGGGVSVPIQNKTKKIQPLGFGLITGRSVTMQGNSHFLVAIDQDGDSARRKIDELSEGRSIPKTVAFTSDRPGRCQYLFLIPEQYADAIKTKKIKTGVIGDDGKAEQLEFRWSNLQSVLPPSVHPTTGEYRWVDGCAIDETEIALAPNWIIEQMLIEPFEQRCRGAGVTSFSHTSTSLQTKWTDLDFALSYLDAVSSYRADDYDEWLTVGMALHSIDDTLLDAWDKWSNQSAKYKPGECERKWRSFSSGGGVTLGTLAHMAKQDGWQSPFAYQNKNTGGRDRHQFQKSKIKNATVTGDSQPNGDTSKLELLSFEATVTTVTDVLKAGFTDYAERDRLDSLQARSVISKAAFWQMVAAIRTSLDEVQPEDTDKLSRLIDWNNATLDLKKVLPQPLADAFDHDAAILNIDPVSLWQYFLPAVLSLAGKRVGLDVESHLIPAIAWTCIVGESGTGKSRAESVILGNLKQKQHQEKKRWLEQTQEYKQITQNKAKDDNAEIEPPAPERKYLFEVATIQAVMRRLSEQRENGSIWARDEIAGLFKSLGQFQGKKGDNEGLECLLKMWDGSGSFIDRVNAETDSYSIPETRLSISGGIQPGAFRTAFKDPQDAQGLQARFLYAIPKIFPAKRVKGYCQLNDLLPPLYDWLDRCPVGTIKLSPEADCRYTNLVEQIGLQAEQSSCPAVRAWMRKLPTQLLRIALGIHLVECYYDRHKSFGELQLDTLERAVEICRYYRSAFAVVQEKTADSDNASSILLKIWDMATINPSGVTPREFYRGIKAIGRRAKEVGRSVGAYTVELLSKLVQMGKGKLEKNGRSYRFFATFFPPEPPDVPTPSFNPPHPTSPTTTNNFTSPEQSQVGIKSTAPNKTASSTQPNKNACEQVVKENSDQVVTEVTDAQNKTEQQIKPSPEMKVSPVTVKSQHHKSTSENTRWLLQFLADLEANPTPNSRFDSHEHLINLFHESEQRANSCYEELLSVCSNYFERFGLAFKVVSESLT
;
A
#
# COMPACT_ATOMS: atom_id res chain seq x y z
N MET A 1 44.23 -78.15 -16.12
CA MET A 1 45.38 -77.71 -16.92
C MET A 1 44.83 -77.16 -18.22
N THR A 2 44.98 -75.88 -18.58
CA THR A 2 45.62 -74.75 -17.87
C THR A 2 44.91 -73.47 -18.33
N THR A 3 44.08 -72.83 -17.48
CA THR A 3 44.38 -71.68 -16.58
C THR A 3 44.73 -70.37 -17.31
N PHE A 4 44.17 -69.25 -16.82
CA PHE A 4 44.41 -67.83 -17.19
C PHE A 4 43.89 -67.31 -18.54
N GLN A 5 42.66 -66.79 -18.51
CA GLN A 5 42.48 -65.33 -18.53
C GLN A 5 41.19 -64.94 -17.79
N SER A 6 41.34 -64.26 -16.64
CA SER A 6 40.23 -63.79 -15.80
C SER A 6 40.57 -62.45 -15.16
N VAL A 7 40.37 -61.36 -15.91
CA VAL A 7 40.45 -59.97 -15.39
C VAL A 7 39.36 -59.12 -16.04
N ASN A 8 38.49 -58.56 -15.20
CA ASN A 8 37.68 -57.34 -15.39
C ASN A 8 36.98 -57.09 -16.74
N SER A 9 35.75 -57.59 -16.87
CA SER A 9 34.69 -56.87 -17.60
C SER A 9 33.64 -56.35 -16.59
N VAL A 10 33.92 -55.20 -15.97
CA VAL A 10 32.96 -54.51 -15.10
C VAL A 10 31.69 -54.21 -15.89
N SER A 11 30.54 -54.64 -15.39
CA SER A 11 29.24 -54.39 -16.04
C SER A 11 29.06 -52.91 -16.33
N LYS A 12 28.47 -52.54 -17.47
CA LYS A 12 28.15 -51.13 -17.79
C LYS A 12 27.31 -50.48 -16.70
N THR A 13 26.39 -51.24 -16.09
CA THR A 13 25.59 -50.86 -14.92
C THR A 13 26.47 -50.55 -13.72
N GLN A 14 27.46 -51.40 -13.43
CA GLN A 14 28.38 -51.23 -12.30
C GLN A 14 29.27 -49.99 -12.49
N LYS A 15 29.79 -49.74 -13.71
CA LYS A 15 30.53 -48.50 -14.02
C LYS A 15 29.73 -47.24 -13.68
N LEU A 16 28.43 -47.21 -14.00
CA LEU A 16 27.57 -46.06 -13.68
C LEU A 16 27.38 -45.91 -12.16
N ILE A 17 27.15 -47.02 -11.44
CA ILE A 17 27.07 -47.02 -9.96
C ILE A 17 28.37 -46.50 -9.35
N ASP A 18 29.53 -46.95 -9.83
CA ASP A 18 30.83 -46.53 -9.33
C ASP A 18 31.08 -45.04 -9.61
N GLY A 19 30.65 -44.53 -10.78
CA GLY A 19 30.66 -43.10 -11.10
C GLY A 19 29.77 -42.25 -10.17
N LEU A 20 28.59 -42.75 -9.81
CA LEU A 20 27.69 -42.10 -8.86
C LEU A 20 28.25 -42.12 -7.44
N LYS A 21 28.97 -43.17 -7.05
CA LYS A 21 29.69 -43.24 -5.76
C LYS A 21 30.80 -42.19 -5.64
N ARG A 22 31.50 -41.87 -6.73
CA ARG A 22 32.47 -40.74 -6.75
C ARG A 22 31.80 -39.40 -6.44
N ILE A 23 30.57 -39.18 -6.92
CA ILE A 23 29.79 -37.99 -6.55
C ILE A 23 29.44 -38.01 -5.06
N ILE A 24 28.93 -39.13 -4.52
CA ILE A 24 28.57 -39.26 -3.09
C ILE A 24 29.77 -38.96 -2.18
N ALA A 25 30.98 -39.38 -2.56
CA ALA A 25 32.20 -39.11 -1.79
C ALA A 25 32.51 -37.61 -1.61
N THR A 26 32.01 -36.73 -2.48
CA THR A 26 32.20 -35.26 -2.38
C THR A 26 31.27 -34.57 -1.38
N SER A 27 30.24 -35.27 -0.89
CA SER A 27 29.11 -34.66 -0.14
C SER A 27 28.31 -33.59 -0.90
N LEU A 28 28.51 -33.40 -2.21
CA LEU A 28 27.73 -32.48 -3.03
C LEU A 28 26.39 -33.10 -3.46
N ASP A 29 25.27 -32.46 -3.12
CA ASP A 29 23.94 -32.84 -3.63
C ASP A 29 23.75 -32.30 -5.06
N LEU A 30 24.35 -32.99 -6.03
CA LEU A 30 24.27 -32.60 -7.44
C LEU A 30 22.91 -32.95 -8.04
N PRO A 31 22.23 -32.02 -8.73
CA PRO A 31 20.98 -32.30 -9.41
C PRO A 31 21.24 -33.06 -10.70
N LEU A 32 21.08 -34.39 -10.66
CA LEU A 32 21.36 -35.28 -11.79
C LEU A 32 20.10 -35.60 -12.60
N VAL A 33 20.28 -36.00 -13.85
CA VAL A 33 19.24 -36.54 -14.72
C VAL A 33 19.71 -37.84 -15.38
N PRO A 34 18.91 -38.93 -15.37
CA PRO A 34 19.25 -40.18 -16.05
C PRO A 34 19.22 -39.99 -17.58
N ILE A 35 20.15 -40.64 -18.29
CA ILE A 35 20.36 -40.48 -19.73
C ILE A 35 20.15 -41.81 -20.46
N GLY A 36 19.49 -41.76 -21.63
CA GLY A 36 19.27 -42.91 -22.52
C GLY A 36 20.10 -42.86 -23.81
N ASN A 37 19.58 -43.48 -24.87
CA ASN A 37 20.20 -43.48 -26.19
C ASN A 37 20.46 -42.05 -26.71
N ASN A 38 21.53 -41.88 -27.51
CA ASN A 38 21.90 -40.61 -28.14
C ASN A 38 22.02 -39.43 -27.16
N LYS A 39 22.50 -39.70 -25.94
CA LYS A 39 22.69 -38.74 -24.85
C LYS A 39 21.40 -38.01 -24.40
N GLN A 40 20.21 -38.54 -24.72
CA GLN A 40 18.95 -37.87 -24.39
C GLN A 40 18.57 -38.05 -22.92
N PRO A 41 18.21 -36.98 -22.19
CA PRO A 41 17.62 -37.08 -20.86
C PRO A 41 16.33 -37.91 -20.85
N LEU A 42 16.16 -38.74 -19.83
CA LEU A 42 15.00 -39.62 -19.68
C LEU A 42 13.88 -38.94 -18.87
N GLY A 43 12.79 -38.57 -19.54
CA GLY A 43 11.51 -38.21 -18.91
C GLY A 43 10.92 -36.87 -19.33
N ASP A 44 9.59 -36.79 -19.34
CA ASP A 44 8.83 -35.55 -19.53
C ASP A 44 9.16 -34.55 -18.40
N ARG A 45 9.56 -33.33 -18.78
CA ARG A 45 9.97 -32.26 -17.85
C ARG A 45 11.11 -32.68 -16.90
N TRP A 46 12.09 -33.44 -17.40
CA TRP A 46 13.27 -33.87 -16.63
C TRP A 46 13.99 -32.72 -15.90
N GLN A 47 13.96 -31.50 -16.44
CA GLN A 47 14.52 -30.29 -15.81
C GLN A 47 13.90 -29.98 -14.44
N GLN A 48 12.65 -30.42 -14.22
CA GLN A 48 11.86 -30.23 -13.00
C GLN A 48 11.92 -31.45 -12.07
N ARG A 49 12.70 -32.48 -12.43
CA ARG A 49 12.78 -33.78 -11.73
C ARG A 49 14.24 -34.25 -11.61
N PRO A 50 15.11 -33.49 -10.90
CA PRO A 50 16.44 -33.98 -10.58
C PRO A 50 16.35 -35.24 -9.71
N PHE A 51 17.34 -36.11 -9.86
CA PHE A 51 17.64 -37.23 -8.97
C PHE A 51 18.93 -36.92 -8.22
N THR A 52 19.04 -37.35 -6.97
CA THR A 52 20.33 -37.39 -6.27
C THR A 52 21.16 -38.59 -6.74
N ALA A 53 22.47 -38.60 -6.48
CA ALA A 53 23.32 -39.72 -6.86
C ALA A 53 22.87 -41.05 -6.23
N SER A 54 22.44 -41.03 -4.96
CA SER A 54 21.92 -42.20 -4.26
C SER A 54 20.63 -42.74 -4.86
N GLN A 55 19.70 -41.86 -5.25
CA GLN A 55 18.45 -42.24 -5.91
C GLN A 55 18.69 -42.90 -7.28
N LEU A 56 19.73 -42.45 -8.01
CA LEU A 56 20.11 -43.11 -9.27
C LEU A 56 20.74 -44.49 -9.02
N ILE A 57 21.59 -44.65 -7.99
CA ILE A 57 22.13 -45.98 -7.64
C ILE A 57 21.00 -46.96 -7.30
N GLU A 58 20.13 -46.59 -6.35
CA GLU A 58 18.99 -47.43 -5.92
C GLU A 58 18.10 -47.82 -7.10
N ALA A 59 17.78 -46.86 -7.97
CA ALA A 59 16.94 -47.12 -9.13
C ALA A 59 17.65 -47.98 -10.21
N ILE A 60 18.96 -47.84 -10.40
CA ILE A 60 19.76 -48.65 -11.34
C ILE A 60 19.90 -50.09 -10.83
N GLU A 61 20.22 -50.28 -9.54
CA GLU A 61 20.30 -51.58 -8.87
C GLU A 61 18.93 -52.26 -8.83
N GLY A 62 17.86 -51.48 -8.57
CA GLY A 62 16.46 -51.90 -8.67
C GLY A 62 15.97 -52.19 -10.10
N GLY A 63 16.82 -52.21 -11.12
CA GLY A 63 16.49 -52.64 -12.48
C GLY A 63 16.05 -51.53 -13.45
N GLY A 64 16.30 -50.26 -13.13
CA GLY A 64 16.10 -49.11 -14.02
C GLY A 64 15.24 -47.99 -13.41
N VAL A 65 15.45 -46.76 -13.88
CA VAL A 65 14.78 -45.56 -13.37
C VAL A 65 13.36 -45.44 -13.92
N SER A 66 12.41 -45.08 -13.06
CA SER A 66 11.01 -44.86 -13.44
C SER A 66 10.76 -43.39 -13.79
N VAL A 67 10.42 -43.11 -15.05
CA VAL A 67 10.27 -41.76 -15.59
C VAL A 67 8.92 -41.58 -16.33
N PRO A 68 8.28 -40.40 -16.30
CA PRO A 68 7.09 -40.12 -17.09
C PRO A 68 7.46 -39.96 -18.57
N ILE A 69 6.75 -40.61 -19.49
CA ILE A 69 6.86 -40.38 -20.93
C ILE A 69 5.46 -40.42 -21.55
N GLN A 70 5.01 -39.30 -22.11
CA GLN A 70 3.69 -39.12 -22.72
C GLN A 70 2.54 -39.54 -21.78
N ASN A 71 2.52 -38.95 -20.57
CA ASN A 71 1.54 -39.23 -19.51
C ASN A 71 1.51 -40.70 -19.00
N LYS A 72 2.54 -41.51 -19.27
CA LYS A 72 2.69 -42.87 -18.73
C LYS A 72 4.06 -43.05 -18.09
N THR A 73 4.13 -43.60 -16.88
CA THR A 73 5.41 -43.97 -16.27
C THR A 73 6.02 -45.17 -16.99
N LYS A 74 7.31 -45.10 -17.34
CA LYS A 74 8.10 -46.20 -17.92
C LYS A 74 9.36 -46.40 -17.09
N LYS A 75 9.72 -47.66 -16.83
CA LYS A 75 10.97 -48.04 -16.17
C LYS A 75 12.04 -48.34 -17.23
N ILE A 76 13.19 -47.69 -17.16
CA ILE A 76 14.24 -47.71 -18.20
C ILE A 76 15.60 -47.77 -17.51
N GLN A 77 16.48 -48.71 -17.90
CA GLN A 77 17.89 -48.67 -17.49
C GLN A 77 18.61 -47.52 -18.23
N PRO A 78 19.18 -46.53 -17.52
CA PRO A 78 19.98 -45.49 -18.15
C PRO A 78 21.31 -46.04 -18.70
N LEU A 79 21.84 -45.33 -19.70
CA LEU A 79 23.19 -45.51 -20.24
C LEU A 79 24.17 -44.43 -19.72
N GLY A 80 23.72 -43.58 -18.81
CA GLY A 80 24.49 -42.47 -18.25
C GLY A 80 23.67 -41.60 -17.32
N PHE A 81 24.31 -40.55 -16.82
CA PHE A 81 23.71 -39.49 -16.03
C PHE A 81 24.34 -38.15 -16.41
N GLY A 82 23.55 -37.07 -16.31
CA GLY A 82 24.01 -35.71 -16.59
C GLY A 82 23.72 -34.78 -15.43
N LEU A 83 24.52 -33.72 -15.32
CA LEU A 83 24.26 -32.61 -14.42
C LEU A 83 23.22 -31.67 -15.04
N ILE A 84 22.25 -31.19 -14.25
CA ILE A 84 21.34 -30.10 -14.63
C ILE A 84 21.95 -28.75 -14.20
N THR A 85 22.26 -27.88 -15.15
CA THR A 85 22.94 -26.59 -14.89
C THR A 85 21.97 -25.46 -14.54
N GLY A 86 22.50 -24.39 -13.91
CA GLY A 86 21.76 -23.28 -13.31
C GLY A 86 20.81 -23.73 -12.21
N ARG A 87 21.33 -24.56 -11.31
CA ARG A 87 20.72 -25.02 -10.06
C ARG A 87 21.67 -24.70 -8.91
N SER A 88 21.11 -24.37 -7.75
CA SER A 88 21.87 -24.13 -6.53
C SER A 88 22.41 -25.44 -5.94
N VAL A 89 23.59 -25.36 -5.33
CA VAL A 89 24.27 -26.39 -4.54
C VAL A 89 24.96 -25.67 -3.38
N THR A 90 24.79 -26.19 -2.16
CA THR A 90 25.43 -25.63 -0.97
C THR A 90 26.84 -26.19 -0.81
N MET A 91 27.84 -25.32 -0.64
CA MET A 91 29.20 -25.71 -0.29
C MET A 91 29.69 -24.89 0.91
N GLN A 92 30.18 -25.57 1.94
CA GLN A 92 30.72 -24.95 3.17
C GLN A 92 29.75 -23.94 3.83
N GLY A 93 28.44 -24.19 3.72
CA GLY A 93 27.37 -23.32 4.22
C GLY A 93 26.83 -22.28 3.22
N ASN A 94 27.55 -22.01 2.12
CA ASN A 94 27.22 -20.96 1.16
C ASN A 94 26.49 -21.48 -0.09
N SER A 95 25.46 -20.74 -0.54
CA SER A 95 24.69 -21.01 -1.77
C SER A 95 25.49 -20.61 -3.02
N HIS A 96 25.68 -21.55 -3.95
CA HIS A 96 26.32 -21.33 -5.25
C HIS A 96 25.53 -22.02 -6.35
N PHE A 97 25.65 -21.58 -7.60
CA PHE A 97 24.95 -22.18 -8.73
C PHE A 97 25.90 -22.80 -9.76
N LEU A 98 25.54 -23.96 -10.34
CA LEU A 98 26.42 -24.68 -11.26
C LEU A 98 26.30 -24.24 -12.73
N VAL A 99 27.43 -23.90 -13.34
CA VAL A 99 27.63 -23.71 -14.79
C VAL A 99 28.46 -24.86 -15.35
N ALA A 100 28.22 -25.22 -16.61
CA ALA A 100 29.13 -26.04 -17.40
C ALA A 100 29.56 -25.30 -18.67
N ILE A 101 30.85 -25.32 -19.00
CA ILE A 101 31.40 -24.78 -20.26
C ILE A 101 31.75 -25.97 -21.16
N ASP A 102 31.20 -25.99 -22.38
CA ASP A 102 31.48 -27.02 -23.40
C ASP A 102 32.35 -26.46 -24.51
N GLN A 103 33.61 -26.91 -24.53
CA GLN A 103 34.60 -26.63 -25.54
C GLN A 103 34.49 -27.71 -26.63
N ASP A 104 33.71 -27.46 -27.68
CA ASP A 104 33.47 -28.44 -28.76
C ASP A 104 34.52 -28.30 -29.88
N GLY A 105 35.78 -28.67 -29.59
CA GLY A 105 36.88 -28.77 -30.57
C GLY A 105 38.00 -27.72 -30.44
N ASP A 106 39.06 -27.86 -31.24
CA ASP A 106 40.27 -27.03 -31.16
C ASP A 106 40.05 -25.57 -31.60
N SER A 107 38.97 -25.28 -32.33
CA SER A 107 38.57 -23.89 -32.58
C SER A 107 37.78 -23.29 -31.40
N ALA A 108 37.06 -24.11 -30.63
CA ALA A 108 36.41 -23.68 -29.39
C ALA A 108 37.46 -23.40 -28.31
N ARG A 109 38.54 -24.21 -28.25
CA ARG A 109 39.69 -23.94 -27.37
C ARG A 109 40.29 -22.56 -27.64
N ARG A 110 40.62 -22.26 -28.91
CA ARG A 110 41.17 -20.95 -29.31
C ARG A 110 40.24 -19.79 -28.98
N LYS A 111 38.91 -19.99 -28.99
CA LYS A 111 37.97 -18.96 -28.51
C LYS A 111 37.99 -18.78 -26.99
N ILE A 112 38.31 -19.80 -26.20
CA ILE A 112 38.60 -19.58 -24.76
C ILE A 112 39.86 -18.74 -24.61
N ASP A 113 40.96 -19.11 -25.29
CA ASP A 113 42.24 -18.39 -25.19
C ASP A 113 42.15 -16.92 -25.66
N GLU A 114 41.26 -16.63 -26.63
CA GLU A 114 40.90 -15.28 -27.07
C GLU A 114 40.09 -14.51 -25.99
N LEU A 115 39.04 -15.13 -25.45
CA LEU A 115 38.12 -14.49 -24.48
C LEU A 115 38.71 -14.35 -23.07
N SER A 116 39.74 -15.11 -22.74
CA SER A 116 40.49 -14.99 -21.49
C SER A 116 41.68 -14.03 -21.59
N GLU A 117 41.92 -13.40 -22.75
CA GLU A 117 43.13 -12.61 -23.05
C GLU A 117 44.44 -13.40 -22.84
N GLY A 118 44.43 -14.70 -23.16
CA GLY A 118 45.56 -15.60 -22.95
C GLY A 118 45.76 -16.07 -21.50
N ARG A 119 44.87 -15.70 -20.56
CA ARG A 119 44.89 -16.21 -19.19
C ARG A 119 44.45 -17.68 -19.18
N SER A 120 45.07 -18.52 -18.36
CA SER A 120 44.68 -19.92 -18.23
C SER A 120 43.29 -20.08 -17.59
N ILE A 121 42.57 -21.13 -17.99
CA ILE A 121 41.40 -21.61 -17.26
C ILE A 121 41.90 -22.13 -15.89
N PRO A 122 41.28 -21.75 -14.74
CA PRO A 122 41.63 -22.33 -13.46
C PRO A 122 41.43 -23.85 -13.45
N LYS A 123 42.21 -24.58 -12.63
CA LYS A 123 41.93 -25.99 -12.40
C LYS A 123 40.56 -26.11 -11.72
N THR A 124 39.70 -26.92 -12.31
CA THR A 124 38.33 -27.22 -11.85
C THR A 124 37.95 -28.61 -12.33
N VAL A 125 36.80 -29.13 -11.86
CA VAL A 125 36.26 -30.41 -12.32
C VAL A 125 36.04 -30.39 -13.83
N ALA A 126 36.70 -31.31 -14.54
CA ALA A 126 36.76 -31.32 -15.99
C ALA A 126 36.73 -32.73 -16.58
N PHE A 127 36.10 -32.89 -17.74
CA PHE A 127 35.87 -34.19 -18.37
C PHE A 127 35.77 -34.09 -19.91
N THR A 128 36.09 -35.19 -20.59
CA THR A 128 36.13 -35.29 -22.06
C THR A 128 35.37 -36.52 -22.56
N SER A 129 35.23 -36.62 -23.88
CA SER A 129 34.73 -37.79 -24.61
C SER A 129 35.84 -38.47 -25.43
N ASP A 130 37.11 -38.20 -25.11
CA ASP A 130 38.31 -38.67 -25.82
C ASP A 130 38.38 -38.25 -27.31
N ARG A 131 37.57 -37.27 -27.74
CA ARG A 131 37.61 -36.68 -29.10
C ARG A 131 38.55 -35.47 -29.16
N PRO A 132 39.28 -35.25 -30.28
CA PRO A 132 40.20 -34.13 -30.43
C PRO A 132 39.57 -32.78 -30.06
N GLY A 133 40.26 -32.00 -29.22
CA GLY A 133 39.84 -30.67 -28.80
C GLY A 133 38.57 -30.59 -27.93
N ARG A 134 37.88 -31.70 -27.62
CA ARG A 134 36.59 -31.66 -26.90
C ARG A 134 36.77 -31.78 -25.38
N CYS A 135 36.25 -30.82 -24.61
CA CYS A 135 36.34 -30.81 -23.13
C CYS A 135 35.13 -30.09 -22.50
N GLN A 136 34.73 -30.51 -21.30
CA GLN A 136 33.73 -29.83 -20.47
C GLN A 136 34.32 -29.49 -19.10
N TYR A 137 34.01 -28.28 -18.63
CA TYR A 137 34.48 -27.73 -17.35
C TYR A 137 33.27 -27.33 -16.50
N LEU A 138 33.27 -27.64 -15.20
CA LEU A 138 32.26 -27.15 -14.25
C LEU A 138 32.78 -25.92 -13.50
N PHE A 139 31.88 -24.97 -13.21
CA PHE A 139 32.19 -23.79 -12.38
C PHE A 139 31.02 -23.44 -11.47
N LEU A 140 31.33 -22.84 -10.32
CA LEU A 140 30.38 -22.24 -9.38
C LEU A 140 30.19 -20.74 -9.69
N ILE A 141 28.93 -20.32 -9.74
CA ILE A 141 28.51 -18.92 -9.83
C ILE A 141 28.01 -18.49 -8.45
N PRO A 142 28.58 -17.44 -7.84
CA PRO A 142 28.01 -16.82 -6.64
C PRO A 142 26.57 -16.34 -6.88
N GLU A 143 25.71 -16.52 -5.87
CA GLU A 143 24.26 -16.26 -5.93
C GLU A 143 23.90 -14.88 -6.53
N GLN A 144 24.67 -13.84 -6.19
CA GLN A 144 24.52 -12.46 -6.70
C GLN A 144 24.57 -12.29 -8.23
N TYR A 145 25.03 -13.29 -8.99
CA TYR A 145 25.08 -13.25 -10.46
C TYR A 145 24.01 -14.14 -11.13
N ALA A 146 23.25 -14.93 -10.39
CA ALA A 146 22.39 -15.98 -10.93
C ALA A 146 21.33 -15.44 -11.94
N ASP A 147 20.65 -14.35 -11.58
CA ASP A 147 19.65 -13.71 -12.44
C ASP A 147 20.25 -12.80 -13.52
N ALA A 148 21.54 -12.49 -13.43
CA ALA A 148 22.25 -11.60 -14.36
C ALA A 148 22.82 -12.32 -15.59
N ILE A 149 22.80 -13.66 -15.63
CA ILE A 149 23.43 -14.48 -16.68
C ILE A 149 22.45 -15.36 -17.47
N LYS A 150 22.82 -15.68 -18.71
CA LYS A 150 22.11 -16.54 -19.65
C LYS A 150 23.07 -17.52 -20.33
N THR A 151 22.54 -18.61 -20.86
CA THR A 151 23.30 -19.52 -21.74
C THR A 151 23.79 -18.75 -22.97
N LYS A 152 25.09 -18.84 -23.29
CA LYS A 152 25.69 -18.21 -24.47
C LYS A 152 26.34 -19.26 -25.38
N LYS A 153 26.23 -19.04 -26.70
CA LYS A 153 26.80 -19.91 -27.74
C LYS A 153 27.64 -19.09 -28.70
N ILE A 154 28.94 -19.37 -28.73
CA ILE A 154 29.90 -18.71 -29.59
C ILE A 154 30.32 -19.71 -30.66
N LYS A 155 29.80 -19.54 -31.88
CA LYS A 155 30.20 -20.32 -33.05
C LYS A 155 31.61 -19.93 -33.46
N THR A 156 32.45 -20.91 -33.79
CA THR A 156 33.85 -20.65 -34.17
C THR A 156 34.02 -20.44 -35.68
N GLY A 157 33.04 -20.88 -36.47
CA GLY A 157 33.08 -20.87 -37.94
C GLY A 157 33.83 -22.05 -38.57
N VAL A 158 34.42 -22.94 -37.75
CA VAL A 158 35.13 -24.14 -38.20
C VAL A 158 34.17 -25.33 -38.22
N ILE A 159 34.36 -26.26 -39.17
CA ILE A 159 33.68 -27.56 -39.19
C ILE A 159 34.62 -28.59 -38.59
N GLY A 160 34.19 -29.28 -37.54
CA GLY A 160 34.97 -30.25 -36.77
C GLY A 160 34.89 -31.69 -37.31
N ASP A 161 35.47 -32.62 -36.54
CA ASP A 161 35.71 -34.02 -36.92
C ASP A 161 34.45 -34.90 -37.10
N ASP A 162 33.24 -34.41 -36.79
CA ASP A 162 31.95 -35.03 -37.20
C ASP A 162 31.17 -34.26 -38.27
N GLY A 163 31.81 -33.34 -39.01
CA GLY A 163 31.15 -32.58 -40.07
C GLY A 163 30.14 -31.53 -39.58
N LYS A 164 30.18 -31.19 -38.29
CA LYS A 164 29.34 -30.15 -37.66
C LYS A 164 30.18 -28.92 -37.35
N ALA A 165 29.51 -27.77 -37.23
CA ALA A 165 30.18 -26.53 -36.81
C ALA A 165 30.60 -26.60 -35.34
N GLU A 166 31.89 -26.36 -35.07
CA GLU A 166 32.44 -26.24 -33.71
C GLU A 166 31.92 -24.98 -33.01
N GLN A 167 31.82 -25.05 -31.69
CA GLN A 167 31.28 -23.98 -30.85
C GLN A 167 31.77 -24.06 -29.41
N LEU A 168 31.76 -22.91 -28.73
CA LEU A 168 31.90 -22.79 -27.28
C LEU A 168 30.50 -22.50 -26.69
N GLU A 169 30.00 -23.40 -25.83
CA GLU A 169 28.71 -23.23 -25.15
C GLU A 169 28.90 -23.03 -23.64
N PHE A 170 28.45 -21.89 -23.12
CA PHE A 170 28.35 -21.62 -21.69
C PHE A 170 26.93 -22.01 -21.23
N ARG A 171 26.77 -23.10 -20.49
CA ARG A 171 25.47 -23.65 -20.06
C ARG A 171 25.04 -23.10 -18.71
N TRP A 172 23.94 -22.35 -18.71
CA TRP A 172 23.24 -21.89 -17.51
C TRP A 172 21.96 -22.71 -17.27
N SER A 173 20.86 -22.06 -16.90
CA SER A 173 19.64 -22.66 -16.37
C SER A 173 19.01 -23.74 -17.26
N ASN A 174 18.67 -24.87 -16.64
CA ASN A 174 17.85 -25.96 -17.17
C ASN A 174 18.42 -26.67 -18.42
N LEU A 175 19.74 -26.58 -18.62
CA LEU A 175 20.49 -27.39 -19.59
C LEU A 175 21.16 -28.59 -18.92
N GLN A 176 21.79 -29.44 -19.75
CA GLN A 176 22.33 -30.73 -19.33
C GLN A 176 23.76 -30.92 -19.87
N SER A 177 24.69 -31.30 -19.00
CA SER A 177 26.05 -31.74 -19.36
C SER A 177 26.24 -33.22 -18.97
N VAL A 178 26.96 -34.00 -19.78
CA VAL A 178 27.00 -35.48 -19.66
C VAL A 178 28.20 -35.90 -18.81
N LEU A 179 27.98 -36.43 -17.61
CA LEU A 179 29.08 -36.74 -16.68
C LEU A 179 29.71 -38.12 -16.98
N PRO A 180 31.02 -38.31 -16.73
CA PRO A 180 31.65 -39.64 -16.71
C PRO A 180 31.02 -40.58 -15.66
N PRO A 181 30.94 -41.90 -15.90
CA PRO A 181 31.34 -42.63 -17.10
C PRO A 181 30.15 -42.94 -18.03
N SER A 182 29.29 -41.95 -18.31
CA SER A 182 28.17 -42.11 -19.24
C SER A 182 28.61 -42.56 -20.64
N VAL A 183 27.79 -43.37 -21.32
CA VAL A 183 28.11 -43.91 -22.65
C VAL A 183 28.21 -42.81 -23.70
N HIS A 184 29.33 -42.79 -24.44
CA HIS A 184 29.53 -41.94 -25.60
C HIS A 184 29.36 -42.74 -26.91
N PRO A 185 28.49 -42.32 -27.87
CA PRO A 185 28.17 -43.14 -29.05
C PRO A 185 29.35 -43.53 -29.96
N THR A 186 30.43 -42.75 -29.95
CA THR A 186 31.59 -42.94 -30.86
C THR A 186 32.85 -43.46 -30.17
N THR A 187 33.01 -43.18 -28.87
CA THR A 187 34.27 -43.44 -28.11
C THR A 187 34.04 -44.31 -26.87
N GLY A 188 32.83 -44.84 -26.70
CA GLY A 188 32.47 -45.78 -25.63
C GLY A 188 31.92 -45.09 -24.39
N GLU A 189 32.70 -44.24 -23.73
CA GLU A 189 32.33 -43.57 -22.46
C GLU A 189 33.01 -42.21 -22.30
N TYR A 190 32.38 -41.31 -21.55
CA TYR A 190 33.00 -40.07 -21.08
C TYR A 190 34.03 -40.37 -19.98
N ARG A 191 35.10 -39.57 -19.90
CA ARG A 191 36.19 -39.69 -18.90
C ARG A 191 36.44 -38.37 -18.19
N TRP A 192 36.85 -38.42 -16.93
CA TRP A 192 37.45 -37.26 -16.26
C TRP A 192 38.79 -36.92 -16.93
N VAL A 193 39.17 -35.64 -16.94
CA VAL A 193 40.53 -35.22 -17.28
C VAL A 193 41.44 -35.54 -16.08
N ASP A 194 42.68 -35.96 -16.33
CA ASP A 194 43.61 -36.42 -15.31
C ASP A 194 43.76 -35.43 -14.14
N GLY A 195 43.52 -35.91 -12.91
CA GLY A 195 43.57 -35.09 -11.69
C GLY A 195 42.43 -34.08 -11.56
N CYS A 196 41.44 -34.10 -12.46
CA CYS A 196 40.31 -33.16 -12.50
C CYS A 196 38.95 -33.87 -12.38
N ALA A 197 38.92 -35.08 -11.82
CA ALA A 197 37.66 -35.73 -11.43
C ALA A 197 36.99 -35.02 -10.25
N ILE A 198 35.70 -35.27 -10.05
CA ILE A 198 34.85 -34.54 -9.10
C ILE A 198 35.24 -34.75 -7.61
N ASP A 199 35.92 -35.85 -7.33
CA ASP A 199 36.50 -36.29 -6.06
C ASP A 199 38.04 -36.16 -6.02
N GLU A 200 38.65 -35.61 -7.07
CA GLU A 200 40.11 -35.31 -7.18
C GLU A 200 40.41 -33.80 -7.19
N THR A 201 39.40 -32.96 -7.46
CA THR A 201 39.51 -31.49 -7.45
C THR A 201 38.17 -30.85 -7.11
N GLU A 202 38.19 -29.72 -6.42
CA GLU A 202 36.97 -28.93 -6.17
C GLU A 202 36.45 -28.26 -7.46
N ILE A 203 35.15 -27.93 -7.48
CA ILE A 203 34.56 -27.09 -8.53
C ILE A 203 34.91 -25.63 -8.22
N ALA A 204 35.75 -25.02 -9.07
CA ALA A 204 36.21 -23.65 -8.84
C ALA A 204 35.07 -22.63 -9.04
N LEU A 205 35.20 -21.46 -8.40
CA LEU A 205 34.43 -20.27 -8.75
C LEU A 205 34.73 -19.85 -10.20
N ALA A 206 33.71 -19.41 -10.92
CA ALA A 206 33.85 -18.90 -12.28
C ALA A 206 34.68 -17.59 -12.29
N PRO A 207 35.78 -17.51 -13.06
CA PRO A 207 36.44 -16.25 -13.37
C PRO A 207 35.49 -15.18 -13.90
N ASN A 208 35.73 -13.91 -13.57
CA ASN A 208 34.92 -12.80 -14.05
C ASN A 208 34.73 -12.80 -15.57
N TRP A 209 35.76 -13.11 -16.37
CA TRP A 209 35.64 -13.17 -17.83
C TRP A 209 34.63 -14.23 -18.33
N ILE A 210 34.42 -15.32 -17.59
CA ILE A 210 33.38 -16.33 -17.87
C ILE A 210 32.00 -15.74 -17.56
N ILE A 211 31.84 -15.11 -16.39
CA ILE A 211 30.59 -14.46 -15.97
C ILE A 211 30.21 -13.35 -16.95
N GLU A 212 31.16 -12.48 -17.31
CA GLU A 212 31.06 -11.38 -18.27
C GLU A 212 30.57 -11.87 -19.65
N GLN A 213 31.07 -13.02 -20.13
CA GLN A 213 30.51 -13.59 -21.35
C GLN A 213 29.04 -13.97 -21.16
N MET A 214 28.69 -14.63 -20.05
CA MET A 214 27.33 -15.12 -19.81
C MET A 214 26.32 -14.02 -19.46
N LEU A 215 26.74 -12.78 -19.16
CA LEU A 215 25.83 -11.69 -18.81
C LEU A 215 24.70 -11.49 -19.83
N ILE A 216 23.54 -11.08 -19.33
CA ILE A 216 22.39 -10.73 -20.16
C ILE A 216 22.67 -9.40 -20.88
N GLU A 217 23.41 -9.47 -21.99
CA GLU A 217 23.47 -8.39 -22.98
C GLU A 217 22.04 -7.90 -23.30
N PRO A 218 21.76 -6.58 -23.26
CA PRO A 218 20.45 -6.03 -23.53
C PRO A 218 19.91 -6.47 -24.90
N PHE A 219 18.62 -6.75 -24.98
CA PHE A 219 18.00 -7.12 -26.24
C PHE A 219 17.81 -5.86 -27.12
N GLU A 220 18.73 -5.63 -28.06
CA GLU A 220 18.56 -4.66 -29.13
C GLU A 220 17.42 -5.07 -30.07
N GLN A 221 16.17 -4.86 -29.65
CA GLN A 221 15.08 -4.76 -30.59
C GLN A 221 15.14 -3.39 -31.28
N ARG A 222 15.16 -3.40 -32.62
CA ARG A 222 15.36 -2.22 -33.47
C ARG A 222 14.29 -1.14 -33.29
N CYS A 223 14.49 -0.25 -32.33
CA CYS A 223 13.92 1.09 -32.29
C CYS A 223 15.05 2.12 -32.45
N ARG A 224 14.82 3.17 -33.24
CA ARG A 224 15.81 4.23 -33.48
C ARG A 224 15.94 5.13 -32.24
N GLY A 225 17.16 5.56 -31.94
CA GLY A 225 17.42 6.78 -31.17
C GLY A 225 17.15 6.71 -29.68
N ALA A 226 18.05 6.07 -28.92
CA ALA A 226 18.31 6.47 -27.54
C ALA A 226 19.44 7.52 -27.53
N GLY A 227 19.27 8.60 -26.77
CA GLY A 227 20.25 9.69 -26.61
C GLY A 227 19.86 10.58 -25.41
N VAL A 228 20.41 10.40 -24.22
CA VAL A 228 21.77 10.86 -23.82
C VAL A 228 21.81 12.40 -23.87
N THR A 229 21.11 13.08 -22.94
CA THR A 229 21.57 13.51 -21.58
C THR A 229 22.38 14.82 -21.57
N SER A 230 21.99 15.70 -20.64
CA SER A 230 22.81 16.72 -19.94
C SER A 230 24.07 17.27 -20.62
N PHE A 231 24.07 18.57 -20.92
CA PHE A 231 25.29 19.37 -21.00
C PHE A 231 25.12 20.64 -20.16
N SER A 232 26.03 20.85 -19.21
CA SER A 232 26.42 22.15 -18.66
C SER A 232 27.38 22.85 -19.66
N HIS A 233 28.09 23.95 -19.40
CA HIS A 233 28.07 24.95 -18.32
C HIS A 233 28.59 26.27 -18.94
N THR A 234 28.39 27.40 -18.26
CA THR A 234 29.55 28.27 -18.02
C THR A 234 29.50 28.90 -16.65
N SER A 235 30.70 29.06 -16.12
CA SER A 235 31.07 30.28 -15.40
C SER A 235 31.54 31.33 -16.42
N THR A 236 30.86 32.47 -16.48
CA THR A 236 31.54 33.77 -16.57
C THR A 236 31.06 34.60 -15.37
N SER A 237 31.84 35.61 -14.97
CA SER A 237 31.49 36.50 -13.85
C SER A 237 30.27 37.37 -14.18
N LEU A 238 29.28 37.43 -13.27
CA LEU A 238 28.01 38.19 -13.40
C LEU A 238 27.22 37.87 -14.70
N GLN A 239 26.27 36.92 -14.65
CA GLN A 239 25.39 36.63 -15.79
C GLN A 239 23.91 36.84 -15.54
N THR A 240 23.28 37.50 -16.51
CA THR A 240 21.90 37.28 -16.91
C THR A 240 21.67 35.80 -17.18
N LYS A 241 20.78 35.17 -16.40
CA LYS A 241 20.30 33.82 -16.67
C LYS A 241 19.38 33.88 -17.89
N TRP A 242 19.81 33.30 -19.01
CA TRP A 242 18.99 33.24 -20.23
C TRP A 242 17.65 32.56 -19.96
N THR A 243 16.59 33.18 -20.46
CA THR A 243 15.22 32.69 -20.42
C THR A 243 14.94 31.77 -21.61
N ASP A 244 13.81 31.06 -21.58
CA ASP A 244 13.36 30.24 -22.71
C ASP A 244 13.17 31.07 -24.00
N LEU A 245 12.87 32.36 -23.88
CA LEU A 245 12.80 33.32 -24.99
C LEU A 245 14.19 33.62 -25.59
N ASP A 246 15.21 33.84 -24.75
CA ASP A 246 16.59 34.08 -25.20
C ASP A 246 17.17 32.85 -25.91
N PHE A 247 16.88 31.66 -25.38
CA PHE A 247 17.22 30.40 -26.04
C PHE A 247 16.46 30.20 -27.35
N ALA A 248 15.16 30.52 -27.40
CA ALA A 248 14.36 30.43 -28.63
C ALA A 248 14.96 31.25 -29.77
N LEU A 249 15.32 32.50 -29.50
CA LEU A 249 15.92 33.41 -30.47
C LEU A 249 17.31 32.94 -30.90
N SER A 250 18.16 32.51 -29.96
CA SER A 250 19.50 32.02 -30.28
C SER A 250 19.51 30.68 -31.03
N TYR A 251 18.51 29.82 -30.81
CA TYR A 251 18.33 28.63 -31.64
C TYR A 251 17.86 29.01 -33.03
N LEU A 252 16.85 29.88 -33.16
CA LEU A 252 16.30 30.32 -34.45
C LEU A 252 17.36 30.95 -35.37
N ASP A 253 18.25 31.77 -34.81
CA ASP A 253 19.37 32.41 -35.53
C ASP A 253 20.37 31.39 -36.13
N ALA A 254 20.45 30.18 -35.55
CA ALA A 254 21.30 29.09 -36.02
C ALA A 254 20.55 27.95 -36.75
N VAL A 255 19.21 27.97 -36.79
CA VAL A 255 18.46 27.06 -37.68
C VAL A 255 18.72 27.52 -39.12
N SER A 256 19.30 26.65 -39.92
CA SER A 256 19.76 27.00 -41.27
C SER A 256 18.59 27.29 -42.21
N SER A 257 18.75 28.31 -43.06
CA SER A 257 17.69 28.83 -43.93
C SER A 257 17.11 27.81 -44.93
N TYR A 258 17.83 26.73 -45.27
CA TYR A 258 17.29 25.65 -46.09
C TYR A 258 16.06 24.97 -45.46
N ARG A 259 15.90 25.04 -44.14
CA ARG A 259 14.74 24.50 -43.42
C ARG A 259 13.48 25.37 -43.56
N ALA A 260 13.61 26.62 -44.02
CA ALA A 260 12.48 27.45 -44.41
C ALA A 260 11.94 27.07 -45.80
N ASP A 261 12.71 26.33 -46.62
CA ASP A 261 12.25 25.80 -47.91
C ASP A 261 11.44 24.50 -47.77
N ASP A 262 11.58 23.74 -46.68
CA ASP A 262 10.69 22.59 -46.39
C ASP A 262 9.47 23.03 -45.58
N TYR A 263 8.28 22.58 -45.98
CA TYR A 263 7.03 23.05 -45.38
C TYR A 263 6.80 22.51 -43.97
N ASP A 264 7.18 21.25 -43.70
CA ASP A 264 6.92 20.60 -42.42
C ASP A 264 7.99 21.01 -41.40
N GLU A 265 9.24 21.21 -41.82
CA GLU A 265 10.27 21.81 -40.95
C GLU A 265 9.99 23.29 -40.65
N TRP A 266 9.61 24.10 -41.65
CA TRP A 266 9.18 25.49 -41.46
C TRP A 266 8.02 25.61 -40.46
N LEU A 267 6.99 24.76 -40.60
CA LEU A 267 5.85 24.73 -39.70
C LEU A 267 6.24 24.26 -38.29
N THR A 268 7.20 23.33 -38.18
CA THR A 268 7.74 22.85 -36.90
C THR A 268 8.50 23.94 -36.16
N VAL A 269 9.29 24.76 -36.85
CA VAL A 269 9.93 25.95 -36.26
C VAL A 269 8.88 26.93 -35.71
N GLY A 270 7.83 27.23 -36.50
CA GLY A 270 6.74 28.11 -36.06
C GLY A 270 5.98 27.59 -34.85
N MET A 271 5.63 26.31 -34.82
CA MET A 271 4.97 25.67 -33.68
C MET A 271 5.87 25.65 -32.43
N ALA A 272 7.18 25.44 -32.59
CA ALA A 272 8.12 25.46 -31.48
C ALA A 272 8.24 26.86 -30.87
N LEU A 273 8.28 27.92 -31.68
CA LEU A 273 8.33 29.29 -31.20
C LEU A 273 7.01 29.70 -30.50
N HIS A 274 5.84 29.40 -31.11
CA HIS A 274 4.53 29.66 -30.51
C HIS A 274 4.32 28.89 -29.18
N SER A 275 4.98 27.75 -28.98
CA SER A 275 4.91 27.01 -27.71
C SER A 275 5.53 27.74 -26.51
N ILE A 276 6.27 28.83 -26.76
CA ILE A 276 7.09 29.56 -25.77
C ILE A 276 6.43 30.91 -25.46
N ASP A 277 6.23 31.76 -26.48
CA ASP A 277 5.60 33.07 -26.34
C ASP A 277 5.02 33.55 -27.68
N ASP A 278 3.83 34.16 -27.66
CA ASP A 278 3.15 34.69 -28.85
C ASP A 278 3.92 35.83 -29.54
N THR A 279 4.79 36.55 -28.82
CA THR A 279 5.60 37.64 -29.37
C THR A 279 6.69 37.18 -30.34
N LEU A 280 7.00 35.88 -30.39
CA LEU A 280 8.01 35.32 -31.30
C LEU A 280 7.56 35.22 -32.77
N LEU A 281 6.30 35.53 -33.09
CA LEU A 281 5.78 35.56 -34.46
C LEU A 281 6.65 36.44 -35.39
N ASP A 282 7.00 37.63 -34.89
CA ASP A 282 7.87 38.60 -35.55
C ASP A 282 9.28 38.08 -35.85
N ALA A 283 9.76 37.10 -35.08
CA ALA A 283 11.06 36.47 -35.28
C ALA A 283 10.95 35.31 -36.28
N TRP A 284 9.89 34.51 -36.20
CA TRP A 284 9.62 33.45 -37.17
C TRP A 284 9.41 34.00 -38.57
N ASP A 285 8.68 35.11 -38.73
CA ASP A 285 8.44 35.73 -40.03
C ASP A 285 9.74 36.24 -40.68
N LYS A 286 10.58 36.97 -39.91
CA LYS A 286 11.91 37.44 -40.35
C LYS A 286 12.84 36.29 -40.75
N TRP A 287 12.80 35.18 -40.03
CA TRP A 287 13.54 33.97 -40.39
C TRP A 287 12.98 33.30 -41.65
N SER A 288 11.65 33.22 -41.78
CA SER A 288 10.94 32.62 -42.92
C SER A 288 11.21 33.37 -44.23
N ASN A 289 11.39 34.69 -44.18
CA ASN A 289 11.74 35.55 -45.31
C ASN A 289 13.13 35.26 -45.93
N GLN A 290 13.90 34.32 -45.36
CA GLN A 290 15.12 33.80 -45.99
C GLN A 290 14.83 32.76 -47.09
N SER A 291 13.62 32.18 -47.14
CA SER A 291 13.22 31.25 -48.22
C SER A 291 12.71 32.00 -49.45
N ALA A 292 13.12 31.54 -50.64
CA ALA A 292 12.57 32.01 -51.91
C ALA A 292 11.07 31.65 -52.13
N LYS A 293 10.47 30.85 -51.23
CA LYS A 293 9.05 30.47 -51.23
C LYS A 293 8.20 31.34 -50.30
N TYR A 294 8.82 32.24 -49.54
CA TYR A 294 8.16 33.11 -48.56
C TYR A 294 7.04 33.97 -49.16
N LYS A 295 6.02 34.25 -48.34
CA LYS A 295 4.89 35.12 -48.67
C LYS A 295 4.48 35.93 -47.44
N PRO A 296 4.50 37.27 -47.49
CA PRO A 296 4.00 38.11 -46.40
C PRO A 296 2.57 37.74 -46.00
N GLY A 297 2.30 37.63 -44.69
CA GLY A 297 0.98 37.28 -44.15
C GLY A 297 0.73 35.77 -43.93
N GLU A 298 1.53 34.87 -44.50
CA GLU A 298 1.34 33.42 -44.29
C GLU A 298 1.77 32.96 -42.89
N CYS A 299 2.79 33.59 -42.31
CA CYS A 299 3.28 33.30 -40.96
C CYS A 299 2.19 33.60 -39.92
N GLU A 300 1.61 34.78 -39.95
CA GLU A 300 0.56 35.22 -39.02
C GLU A 300 -0.74 34.43 -39.22
N ARG A 301 -1.05 34.05 -40.47
CA ARG A 301 -2.17 33.16 -40.79
C ARG A 301 -1.97 31.75 -40.21
N LYS A 302 -0.74 31.24 -40.18
CA LYS A 302 -0.40 29.94 -39.59
C LYS A 302 -0.30 29.98 -38.08
N TRP A 303 0.28 31.03 -37.49
CA TRP A 303 0.39 31.20 -36.04
C TRP A 303 -0.97 31.08 -35.36
N ARG A 304 -1.98 31.79 -35.88
CA ARG A 304 -3.38 31.73 -35.42
C ARG A 304 -4.06 30.35 -35.55
N SER A 305 -3.41 29.36 -36.16
CA SER A 305 -3.89 27.98 -36.27
C SER A 305 -3.17 26.99 -35.35
N PHE A 306 -2.15 27.43 -34.61
CA PHE A 306 -1.45 26.60 -33.63
C PHE A 306 -2.18 26.59 -32.27
N SER A 307 -1.79 25.66 -31.40
CA SER A 307 -2.29 25.59 -30.02
C SER A 307 -1.26 24.94 -29.11
N SER A 308 -1.20 25.40 -27.86
CA SER A 308 -0.15 25.07 -26.87
C SER A 308 -0.18 23.64 -26.30
N GLY A 309 -0.90 22.72 -26.96
CA GLY A 309 -0.93 21.28 -26.63
C GLY A 309 -0.24 20.37 -27.67
N GLY A 310 0.37 20.93 -28.71
CA GLY A 310 0.81 20.19 -29.92
C GLY A 310 2.03 19.27 -29.80
N GLY A 311 2.71 19.20 -28.64
CA GLY A 311 3.87 18.32 -28.41
C GLY A 311 5.20 18.79 -29.04
N VAL A 312 5.17 19.69 -30.01
CA VAL A 312 6.34 20.45 -30.49
C VAL A 312 6.65 21.56 -29.47
N THR A 313 7.92 21.68 -29.04
CA THR A 313 8.34 22.64 -27.99
C THR A 313 9.72 23.26 -28.28
N LEU A 314 10.21 24.16 -27.42
CA LEU A 314 11.60 24.66 -27.42
C LEU A 314 12.65 23.55 -27.57
N GLY A 315 12.42 22.36 -26.98
CA GLY A 315 13.32 21.21 -27.13
C GLY A 315 13.45 20.69 -28.57
N THR A 316 12.41 20.86 -29.40
CA THR A 316 12.44 20.54 -30.83
C THR A 316 13.30 21.54 -31.60
N LEU A 317 13.13 22.84 -31.35
CA LEU A 317 13.93 23.90 -31.96
C LEU A 317 15.41 23.78 -31.58
N ALA A 318 15.69 23.50 -30.30
CA ALA A 318 17.04 23.24 -29.79
C ALA A 318 17.72 22.04 -30.46
N HIS A 319 16.95 21.02 -30.86
CA HIS A 319 17.46 19.86 -31.59
C HIS A 319 17.80 20.22 -33.05
N MET A 320 16.92 20.96 -33.74
CA MET A 320 17.16 21.43 -35.12
C MET A 320 18.39 22.35 -35.18
N ALA A 321 18.48 23.34 -34.29
CA ALA A 321 19.64 24.24 -34.23
C ALA A 321 20.96 23.49 -33.95
N LYS A 322 20.95 22.49 -33.06
CA LYS A 322 22.16 21.65 -32.79
C LYS A 322 22.55 20.75 -33.97
N GLN A 323 21.60 20.27 -34.78
CA GLN A 323 21.91 19.57 -36.03
C GLN A 323 22.57 20.51 -37.05
N ASP A 324 22.12 21.76 -37.10
CA ASP A 324 22.64 22.80 -38.00
C ASP A 324 23.92 23.49 -37.45
N GLY A 325 24.45 23.02 -36.32
CA GLY A 325 25.76 23.40 -35.80
C GLY A 325 25.75 24.41 -34.64
N TRP A 326 24.60 24.77 -34.06
CA TRP A 326 24.53 25.61 -32.86
C TRP A 326 25.38 25.02 -31.74
N GLN A 327 26.39 25.79 -31.32
CA GLN A 327 27.20 25.50 -30.14
C GLN A 327 26.76 26.43 -29.02
N SER A 328 26.72 25.91 -27.80
CA SER A 328 26.36 26.74 -26.65
C SER A 328 27.38 27.86 -26.48
N PRO A 329 26.99 29.12 -26.20
CA PRO A 329 27.90 30.21 -25.84
C PRO A 329 28.59 30.00 -24.47
N PHE A 330 28.53 28.76 -23.97
CA PHE A 330 28.77 28.31 -22.61
C PHE A 330 29.69 27.07 -22.71
N ALA A 331 30.98 27.27 -22.42
CA ALA A 331 32.06 26.31 -22.66
C ALA A 331 32.31 25.27 -21.53
N TYR A 332 32.67 24.06 -21.94
CA TYR A 332 33.08 22.93 -21.06
C TYR A 332 34.58 22.91 -20.78
N GLN A 333 34.99 22.46 -19.59
CA GLN A 333 36.38 22.07 -19.31
C GLN A 333 36.47 20.58 -19.00
N ASN A 334 37.45 19.89 -19.61
CA ASN A 334 37.78 18.50 -19.31
C ASN A 334 39.25 18.21 -19.66
N LYS A 335 39.97 17.46 -18.81
CA LYS A 335 41.38 17.04 -18.97
C LYS A 335 41.68 15.84 -18.05
N ASN A 336 42.45 14.83 -18.44
CA ASN A 336 42.87 14.43 -19.78
C ASN A 336 43.37 12.98 -19.78
N THR A 337 43.19 12.25 -20.87
CA THR A 337 44.03 11.08 -21.18
C THR A 337 45.37 11.54 -21.75
N GLY A 338 46.46 10.81 -21.49
CA GLY A 338 47.73 10.92 -22.21
C GLY A 338 48.16 9.56 -22.76
N GLY A 339 48.85 9.45 -23.88
CA GLY A 339 49.35 10.49 -24.81
C GLY A 339 50.51 9.92 -25.64
N ARG A 340 51.17 10.72 -26.50
CA ARG A 340 52.57 10.46 -26.94
C ARG A 340 53.24 11.63 -27.67
N ASP A 341 54.51 11.83 -27.31
CA ASP A 341 55.67 12.30 -28.09
C ASP A 341 55.82 13.74 -28.66
N ARG A 342 57.03 14.29 -28.39
CA ARG A 342 57.88 15.23 -29.19
C ARG A 342 57.28 16.62 -29.53
N HIS A 343 57.83 17.76 -29.09
CA HIS A 343 59.25 18.14 -29.09
C HIS A 343 59.55 19.40 -28.22
N GLN A 344 60.81 19.85 -28.23
CA GLN A 344 61.37 20.98 -27.47
C GLN A 344 60.72 22.34 -27.79
N PHE A 345 60.68 23.28 -26.83
CA PHE A 345 61.67 24.37 -26.75
C PHE A 345 61.75 25.02 -25.35
N GLN A 346 62.65 25.99 -25.17
CA GLN A 346 63.28 26.35 -23.88
C GLN A 346 62.73 27.62 -23.21
N LYS A 347 63.05 27.78 -21.90
CA LYS A 347 63.24 29.06 -21.14
C LYS A 347 61.96 29.92 -20.97
N SER A 348 61.66 30.63 -19.88
CA SER A 348 62.32 31.12 -18.66
C SER A 348 61.33 32.18 -18.08
N LYS A 349 61.48 32.87 -16.94
CA LYS A 349 62.41 32.87 -15.79
C LYS A 349 61.69 33.52 -14.59
N ILE A 350 61.81 32.92 -13.39
CA ILE A 350 61.96 33.55 -12.05
C ILE A 350 61.33 34.95 -11.80
N LYS A 351 60.41 35.07 -10.82
CA LYS A 351 60.70 35.80 -9.56
C LYS A 351 59.71 35.55 -8.42
N ASN A 352 60.28 35.38 -7.21
CA ASN A 352 59.61 35.14 -5.94
C ASN A 352 59.35 36.45 -5.19
N ALA A 353 58.37 36.46 -4.28
CA ALA A 353 58.35 37.18 -2.99
C ALA A 353 56.96 36.94 -2.33
N THR A 354 56.79 36.68 -1.03
CA THR A 354 57.73 36.50 0.11
C THR A 354 57.17 35.41 1.04
N VAL A 355 58.03 34.69 1.77
CA VAL A 355 57.65 33.75 2.84
C VAL A 355 58.33 34.19 4.15
N THR A 356 57.57 34.20 5.25
CA THR A 356 57.90 33.80 6.65
C THR A 356 56.82 34.34 7.60
N GLY A 357 56.50 33.74 8.75
CA GLY A 357 56.83 32.41 9.29
C GLY A 357 55.53 31.68 9.70
N ASP A 358 55.48 30.34 9.72
CA ASP A 358 56.05 29.44 10.74
C ASP A 358 55.01 29.15 11.84
N SER A 359 54.76 27.91 12.28
CA SER A 359 55.22 26.56 11.94
C SER A 359 54.17 25.60 12.57
N GLN A 360 53.80 24.37 12.18
CA GLN A 360 54.31 23.23 11.40
C GLN A 360 53.15 22.16 11.38
N PRO A 361 53.21 21.00 10.68
CA PRO A 361 52.08 20.59 9.84
C PRO A 361 51.70 19.07 9.84
N ASN A 362 50.86 18.72 8.85
CA ASN A 362 50.64 17.40 8.21
C ASN A 362 49.64 16.40 8.83
N GLY A 363 48.94 15.69 7.92
CA GLY A 363 47.96 14.64 8.19
C GLY A 363 46.51 15.16 8.13
N ASP A 364 45.61 14.64 7.29
CA ASP A 364 45.80 13.71 6.17
C ASP A 364 44.74 13.96 5.08
N THR A 365 45.11 13.85 3.80
CA THR A 365 44.12 13.75 2.70
C THR A 365 43.64 12.31 2.61
N SER A 366 42.77 11.94 3.55
CA SER A 366 42.19 10.60 3.64
C SER A 366 41.56 10.20 2.30
N LYS A 367 41.89 9.00 1.82
CA LYS A 367 41.31 8.42 0.60
C LYS A 367 39.79 8.43 0.70
N LEU A 368 39.11 8.82 -0.37
CA LEU A 368 37.71 8.46 -0.56
C LEU A 368 37.64 6.93 -0.64
N GLU A 369 37.19 6.30 0.44
CA GLU A 369 37.06 4.84 0.49
C GLU A 369 36.01 4.38 -0.53
N LEU A 370 36.46 3.51 -1.44
CA LEU A 370 35.62 2.85 -2.42
C LEU A 370 34.74 1.84 -1.69
N LEU A 371 33.44 1.98 -1.84
CA LEU A 371 32.46 1.04 -1.30
C LEU A 371 32.63 -0.32 -1.98
N SER A 372 32.60 -1.39 -1.18
CA SER A 372 32.52 -2.75 -1.71
C SER A 372 31.28 -2.92 -2.58
N PHE A 373 31.26 -3.95 -3.43
CA PHE A 373 30.08 -4.24 -4.26
C PHE A 373 28.84 -4.47 -3.38
N GLU A 374 28.99 -5.25 -2.31
CA GLU A 374 27.97 -5.50 -1.29
C GLU A 374 27.46 -4.19 -0.64
N ALA A 375 28.36 -3.35 -0.11
CA ALA A 375 27.97 -2.06 0.46
C ALA A 375 27.29 -1.14 -0.56
N THR A 376 27.68 -1.23 -1.84
CA THR A 376 27.00 -0.53 -2.94
C THR A 376 25.57 -1.07 -3.14
N VAL A 377 25.39 -2.39 -3.23
CA VAL A 377 24.07 -3.03 -3.39
C VAL A 377 23.14 -2.66 -2.24
N THR A 378 23.61 -2.75 -0.99
CA THR A 378 22.85 -2.39 0.20
C THR A 378 22.45 -0.91 0.17
N THR A 379 23.40 0.02 0.02
CA THR A 379 23.07 1.45 0.07
C THR A 379 22.21 1.91 -1.13
N VAL A 380 22.35 1.27 -2.30
CA VAL A 380 21.44 1.49 -3.44
C VAL A 380 20.03 0.99 -3.12
N THR A 381 19.91 -0.19 -2.51
CA THR A 381 18.62 -0.73 -2.06
C THR A 381 17.96 0.18 -1.03
N ASP A 382 18.72 0.73 -0.08
CA ASP A 382 18.22 1.66 0.94
C ASP A 382 17.76 3.00 0.32
N VAL A 383 18.54 3.54 -0.63
CA VAL A 383 18.16 4.78 -1.35
C VAL A 383 16.87 4.59 -2.16
N LEU A 384 16.68 3.43 -2.79
CA LEU A 384 15.45 3.08 -3.52
C LEU A 384 14.25 2.84 -2.57
N LYS A 385 14.49 2.24 -1.39
CA LYS A 385 13.43 2.02 -0.37
C LYS A 385 13.02 3.29 0.37
N ALA A 386 13.90 4.30 0.45
CA ALA A 386 13.67 5.53 1.22
C ALA A 386 12.67 6.53 0.58
N GLY A 387 12.23 6.31 -0.67
CA GLY A 387 11.13 7.08 -1.26
C GLY A 387 11.45 8.56 -1.54
N PHE A 388 12.67 8.85 -1.99
CA PHE A 388 13.07 10.21 -2.39
C PHE A 388 12.34 10.67 -3.67
N THR A 389 12.36 11.98 -3.94
CA THR A 389 11.94 12.51 -5.25
C THR A 389 12.95 12.15 -6.33
N ASP A 390 12.51 12.00 -7.59
CA ASP A 390 13.33 11.59 -8.73
C ASP A 390 14.72 12.25 -8.78
N TYR A 391 14.78 13.57 -8.52
CA TYR A 391 16.02 14.33 -8.49
C TYR A 391 16.92 13.96 -7.30
N ALA A 392 16.36 13.88 -6.08
CA ALA A 392 17.12 13.59 -4.87
C ALA A 392 17.55 12.10 -4.79
N GLU A 393 16.77 11.19 -5.36
CA GLU A 393 17.18 9.80 -5.55
C GLU A 393 18.32 9.71 -6.57
N ARG A 394 18.18 10.39 -7.73
CA ARG A 394 19.19 10.41 -8.80
C ARG A 394 20.54 10.97 -8.31
N ASP A 395 20.52 12.08 -7.57
CA ASP A 395 21.71 12.72 -7.00
C ASP A 395 22.44 11.79 -6.01
N ARG A 396 21.70 11.13 -5.12
CA ARG A 396 22.24 10.12 -4.19
C ARG A 396 22.82 8.91 -4.93
N LEU A 397 22.15 8.43 -5.98
CA LEU A 397 22.59 7.29 -6.77
C LEU A 397 23.80 7.60 -7.66
N ASP A 398 23.89 8.76 -8.31
CA ASP A 398 25.13 9.16 -9.02
C ASP A 398 26.29 9.42 -8.02
N SER A 399 26.01 9.93 -6.82
CA SER A 399 27.01 10.06 -5.73
C SER A 399 27.51 8.70 -5.22
N LEU A 400 26.63 7.70 -5.11
CA LEU A 400 27.00 6.30 -4.83
C LEU A 400 27.79 5.68 -5.97
N GLN A 401 27.39 5.93 -7.23
CA GLN A 401 28.10 5.45 -8.42
C GLN A 401 29.54 5.96 -8.44
N ALA A 402 29.78 7.23 -8.06
CA ALA A 402 31.12 7.82 -7.97
C ALA A 402 32.00 7.21 -6.85
N ARG A 403 31.41 6.49 -5.88
CA ARG A 403 32.10 5.82 -4.77
C ARG A 403 32.17 4.30 -4.89
N SER A 404 31.57 3.71 -5.91
CA SER A 404 31.52 2.25 -6.07
C SER A 404 32.66 1.70 -6.91
N VAL A 405 33.06 0.45 -6.65
CA VAL A 405 34.04 -0.31 -7.45
C VAL A 405 33.50 -0.80 -8.80
N ILE A 406 32.19 -0.72 -9.07
CA ILE A 406 31.59 -1.21 -10.32
C ILE A 406 31.48 -0.14 -11.41
N SER A 407 31.51 -0.56 -12.68
CA SER A 407 31.41 0.36 -13.82
C SER A 407 30.07 1.10 -13.84
N LYS A 408 30.03 2.32 -14.39
CA LYS A 408 28.79 3.13 -14.47
C LYS A 408 27.65 2.37 -15.16
N ALA A 409 27.95 1.56 -16.18
CA ALA A 409 26.95 0.72 -16.84
C ALA A 409 26.40 -0.38 -15.90
N ALA A 410 27.29 -1.12 -15.23
CA ALA A 410 26.89 -2.15 -14.27
C ALA A 410 26.12 -1.58 -13.08
N PHE A 411 26.52 -0.40 -12.56
CA PHE A 411 25.79 0.31 -11.51
C PHE A 411 24.34 0.62 -11.92
N TRP A 412 24.12 1.19 -13.11
CA TRP A 412 22.77 1.53 -13.55
C TRP A 412 21.94 0.32 -13.98
N GLN A 413 22.57 -0.78 -14.42
CA GLN A 413 21.91 -2.08 -14.59
C GLN A 413 21.50 -2.68 -13.23
N MET A 414 22.37 -2.63 -12.23
CA MET A 414 22.11 -3.09 -10.85
C MET A 414 20.97 -2.29 -10.22
N VAL A 415 20.96 -0.95 -10.33
CA VAL A 415 19.83 -0.10 -9.92
C VAL A 415 18.53 -0.53 -10.60
N ALA A 416 18.55 -0.78 -11.92
CA ALA A 416 17.36 -1.21 -12.65
C ALA A 416 16.88 -2.62 -12.24
N ALA A 417 17.80 -3.55 -11.96
CA ALA A 417 17.49 -4.89 -11.48
C ALA A 417 16.92 -4.87 -10.05
N ILE A 418 17.52 -4.10 -9.13
CA ILE A 418 17.02 -3.91 -7.76
C ILE A 418 15.64 -3.23 -7.78
N ARG A 419 15.42 -2.21 -8.62
CA ARG A 419 14.07 -1.66 -8.84
C ARG A 419 13.10 -2.74 -9.31
N THR A 420 13.47 -3.53 -10.33
CA THR A 420 12.61 -4.57 -10.89
C THR A 420 12.25 -5.66 -9.86
N SER A 421 13.16 -6.03 -8.96
CA SER A 421 12.86 -6.99 -7.87
C SER A 421 12.02 -6.36 -6.76
N LEU A 422 12.26 -5.10 -6.38
CA LEU A 422 11.37 -4.32 -5.50
C LEU A 422 9.97 -4.07 -6.14
N ASP A 423 9.84 -4.19 -7.46
CA ASP A 423 8.60 -4.00 -8.21
C ASP A 423 7.80 -5.31 -8.44
N GLU A 424 8.37 -6.48 -8.17
CA GLU A 424 7.62 -7.74 -8.10
C GLU A 424 6.79 -7.79 -6.80
N VAL A 425 5.52 -8.24 -6.87
CA VAL A 425 4.68 -8.42 -5.67
C VAL A 425 5.35 -9.39 -4.68
N GLN A 426 5.75 -8.88 -3.51
CA GLN A 426 6.47 -9.60 -2.46
C GLN A 426 5.54 -10.29 -1.45
N PRO A 427 6.06 -11.16 -0.55
CA PRO A 427 5.31 -11.70 0.58
C PRO A 427 4.68 -10.59 1.46
N GLU A 428 5.42 -9.52 1.76
CA GLU A 428 4.90 -8.40 2.55
C GLU A 428 3.76 -7.63 1.85
N ASP A 429 3.73 -7.57 0.51
CA ASP A 429 2.56 -7.06 -0.24
C ASP A 429 1.36 -8.01 -0.13
N THR A 430 1.60 -9.32 -0.03
CA THR A 430 0.57 -10.35 0.12
C THR A 430 -0.11 -10.24 1.49
N ASP A 431 0.67 -9.99 2.54
CA ASP A 431 0.18 -9.78 3.91
C ASP A 431 -0.41 -8.37 4.12
N LYS A 432 0.14 -7.34 3.48
CA LYS A 432 -0.44 -5.99 3.46
C LYS A 432 -1.78 -5.99 2.72
N LEU A 433 -1.88 -6.65 1.57
CA LEU A 433 -3.15 -6.80 0.85
C LEU A 433 -4.19 -7.59 1.66
N SER A 434 -3.79 -8.67 2.33
CA SER A 434 -4.72 -9.45 3.16
C SER A 434 -5.32 -8.59 4.26
N ARG A 435 -4.48 -7.87 5.02
CA ARG A 435 -4.93 -6.88 6.02
C ARG A 435 -5.83 -5.80 5.42
N LEU A 436 -5.52 -5.28 4.23
CA LEU A 436 -6.35 -4.27 3.55
C LEU A 436 -7.71 -4.82 3.09
N ILE A 437 -7.80 -6.09 2.69
CA ILE A 437 -9.06 -6.77 2.39
C ILE A 437 -9.88 -6.95 3.66
N ASP A 438 -9.25 -7.36 4.77
CA ASP A 438 -9.94 -7.57 6.04
C ASP A 438 -10.43 -6.23 6.63
N TRP A 439 -9.63 -5.16 6.53
CA TRP A 439 -10.02 -3.79 6.88
C TRP A 439 -11.13 -3.23 5.98
N ASN A 440 -11.17 -3.61 4.70
CA ASN A 440 -12.27 -3.25 3.79
C ASN A 440 -13.57 -4.01 4.12
N ASN A 441 -13.44 -5.22 4.67
CA ASN A 441 -14.56 -6.08 5.06
C ASN A 441 -15.03 -5.86 6.50
N ALA A 442 -14.31 -5.06 7.30
CA ALA A 442 -14.68 -4.69 8.65
C ALA A 442 -16.03 -3.97 8.69
N THR A 443 -16.80 -4.19 9.75
CA THR A 443 -18.12 -3.59 10.00
C THR A 443 -18.17 -3.01 11.39
N LEU A 444 -18.87 -1.89 11.55
CA LEU A 444 -19.17 -1.35 12.85
C LEU A 444 -20.36 -2.09 13.47
N ASP A 445 -20.09 -2.86 14.52
CA ASP A 445 -21.12 -3.54 15.31
C ASP A 445 -21.77 -2.56 16.30
N LEU A 446 -22.92 -2.00 15.91
CA LEU A 446 -23.61 -0.99 16.70
C LEU A 446 -24.24 -1.54 17.99
N LYS A 447 -24.44 -2.86 18.10
CA LYS A 447 -24.95 -3.50 19.33
C LYS A 447 -23.93 -3.55 20.46
N LYS A 448 -22.64 -3.50 20.12
CA LYS A 448 -21.57 -3.30 21.11
C LYS A 448 -21.42 -1.84 21.56
N VAL A 449 -22.05 -0.88 20.87
CA VAL A 449 -21.84 0.56 21.06
C VAL A 449 -23.03 1.23 21.72
N LEU A 450 -24.20 1.13 21.09
CA LEU A 450 -25.40 1.91 21.41
C LEU A 450 -26.30 1.16 22.41
N PRO A 451 -27.12 1.88 23.20
CA PRO A 451 -28.17 1.26 24.01
C PRO A 451 -29.08 0.38 23.14
N GLN A 452 -29.40 -0.82 23.64
CA GLN A 452 -30.05 -1.90 22.87
C GLN A 452 -31.27 -1.45 22.02
N PRO A 453 -32.24 -0.66 22.54
CA PRO A 453 -33.42 -0.26 21.75
C PRO A 453 -33.07 0.59 20.53
N LEU A 454 -31.99 1.37 20.59
CA LEU A 454 -31.48 2.14 19.47
C LEU A 454 -30.68 1.25 18.52
N ALA A 455 -29.82 0.36 19.04
CA ALA A 455 -29.01 -0.54 18.24
C ALA A 455 -29.87 -1.47 17.35
N ASP A 456 -30.94 -2.05 17.91
CA ASP A 456 -31.87 -2.90 17.14
C ASP A 456 -32.61 -2.11 16.05
N ALA A 457 -33.00 -0.87 16.33
CA ALA A 457 -33.63 0.00 15.32
C ALA A 457 -32.67 0.41 14.19
N PHE A 458 -31.37 0.57 14.47
CA PHE A 458 -30.34 0.79 13.43
C PHE A 458 -30.20 -0.42 12.50
N ASP A 459 -30.14 -1.64 13.04
CA ASP A 459 -30.06 -2.87 12.24
C ASP A 459 -31.34 -3.10 11.41
N HIS A 460 -32.52 -2.93 12.03
CA HIS A 460 -33.83 -3.07 11.40
C HIS A 460 -34.04 -2.05 10.26
N ASP A 461 -33.69 -0.78 10.50
CA ASP A 461 -33.81 0.28 9.48
C ASP A 461 -32.80 0.09 8.35
N ALA A 462 -31.56 -0.33 8.66
CA ALA A 462 -30.56 -0.66 7.64
C ALA A 462 -31.01 -1.84 6.76
N ALA A 463 -31.64 -2.86 7.35
CA ALA A 463 -32.21 -3.99 6.62
C ALA A 463 -33.40 -3.58 5.74
N ILE A 464 -34.31 -2.72 6.22
CA ILE A 464 -35.42 -2.18 5.43
C ILE A 464 -34.92 -1.33 4.25
N LEU A 465 -33.93 -0.47 4.52
CA LEU A 465 -33.33 0.39 3.51
C LEU A 465 -32.38 -0.37 2.57
N ASN A 466 -31.95 -1.59 2.91
CA ASN A 466 -30.93 -2.35 2.17
C ASN A 466 -29.66 -1.50 1.98
N ILE A 467 -29.06 -1.12 3.11
CA ILE A 467 -27.82 -0.35 3.30
C ILE A 467 -26.98 -0.96 4.43
N ASP A 468 -25.73 -0.53 4.55
CA ASP A 468 -24.90 -0.83 5.72
C ASP A 468 -25.30 0.07 6.91
N PRO A 469 -25.48 -0.44 8.15
CA PRO A 469 -25.79 0.36 9.33
C PRO A 469 -24.82 1.52 9.59
N VAL A 470 -23.55 1.41 9.18
CA VAL A 470 -22.57 2.50 9.33
C VAL A 470 -22.99 3.76 8.55
N SER A 471 -23.80 3.60 7.50
CA SER A 471 -24.37 4.70 6.72
C SER A 471 -25.30 5.57 7.56
N LEU A 472 -26.07 4.97 8.48
CA LEU A 472 -26.93 5.69 9.42
C LEU A 472 -26.08 6.38 10.50
N TRP A 473 -25.09 5.65 11.05
CA TRP A 473 -24.20 6.15 12.10
C TRP A 473 -23.45 7.43 11.68
N GLN A 474 -22.99 7.49 10.42
CA GLN A 474 -22.28 8.65 9.87
C GLN A 474 -23.11 9.95 9.83
N TYR A 475 -24.45 9.89 9.79
CA TYR A 475 -25.29 11.09 9.96
C TYR A 475 -25.67 11.32 11.43
N PHE A 476 -25.74 10.26 12.24
CA PHE A 476 -26.26 10.29 13.60
C PHE A 476 -25.31 10.96 14.60
N LEU A 477 -24.04 10.57 14.64
CA LEU A 477 -23.06 11.17 15.55
C LEU A 477 -22.93 12.70 15.35
N PRO A 478 -22.80 13.22 14.10
CA PRO A 478 -22.89 14.65 13.81
C PRO A 478 -24.18 15.33 14.30
N ALA A 479 -25.34 14.68 14.12
CA ALA A 479 -26.63 15.22 14.55
C ALA A 479 -26.70 15.34 16.08
N VAL A 480 -26.35 14.28 16.81
CA VAL A 480 -26.33 14.24 18.29
C VAL A 480 -25.49 15.37 18.86
N LEU A 481 -24.24 15.50 18.41
CA LEU A 481 -23.32 16.52 18.90
C LEU A 481 -23.77 17.94 18.51
N SER A 482 -24.35 18.13 17.31
CA SER A 482 -24.85 19.44 16.87
C SER A 482 -26.06 19.94 17.69
N LEU A 483 -26.91 19.03 18.20
CA LEU A 483 -28.06 19.38 19.02
C LEU A 483 -27.67 19.84 20.42
N ALA A 484 -26.74 19.13 21.07
CA ALA A 484 -26.19 19.51 22.36
C ALA A 484 -25.49 20.89 22.26
N GLY A 485 -24.72 21.10 21.20
CA GLY A 485 -24.15 22.41 20.86
C GLY A 485 -23.05 22.84 21.83
N LYS A 486 -23.19 24.03 22.43
CA LYS A 486 -22.24 24.58 23.42
C LYS A 486 -22.52 24.15 24.85
N ARG A 487 -23.75 23.70 25.13
CA ARG A 487 -24.23 23.29 26.47
C ARG A 487 -23.29 22.31 27.17
N VAL A 488 -22.59 21.48 26.40
CA VAL A 488 -21.66 20.46 26.89
C VAL A 488 -20.28 20.61 26.27
N GLY A 489 -19.27 20.25 27.04
CA GLY A 489 -17.90 20.03 26.59
C GLY A 489 -17.27 18.96 27.46
N LEU A 490 -16.36 18.16 26.89
CA LEU A 490 -15.62 17.15 27.64
C LEU A 490 -14.27 17.73 28.05
N ASP A 491 -14.08 17.96 29.33
CA ASP A 491 -12.86 18.43 29.97
C ASP A 491 -11.88 17.28 30.15
N VAL A 492 -10.69 17.46 29.59
CA VAL A 492 -9.52 16.57 29.72
C VAL A 492 -8.32 17.34 30.29
N GLU A 493 -8.62 18.19 31.27
CA GLU A 493 -7.78 19.07 32.11
C GLU A 493 -6.97 20.13 31.35
N SER A 494 -6.27 19.69 30.31
CA SER A 494 -5.52 20.50 29.36
C SER A 494 -6.39 21.45 28.51
N HIS A 495 -7.61 21.01 28.16
CA HIS A 495 -8.58 21.78 27.35
C HIS A 495 -9.97 21.12 27.33
N LEU A 496 -10.97 21.88 26.87
CA LEU A 496 -12.32 21.39 26.57
C LEU A 496 -12.40 20.86 25.13
N ILE A 497 -12.91 19.65 24.96
CA ILE A 497 -13.30 19.08 23.67
C ILE A 497 -14.71 19.55 23.30
N PRO A 498 -14.89 20.25 22.17
CA PRO A 498 -16.21 20.72 21.74
C PRO A 498 -17.05 19.58 21.13
N ALA A 499 -18.36 19.66 21.31
CA ALA A 499 -19.33 18.73 20.72
C ALA A 499 -19.46 18.93 19.20
N ILE A 500 -18.52 18.35 18.43
CA ILE A 500 -18.40 18.48 16.97
C ILE A 500 -17.94 17.15 16.38
N ALA A 501 -18.66 16.61 15.39
CA ALA A 501 -18.15 15.53 14.55
C ALA A 501 -18.21 15.90 13.06
N TRP A 502 -17.14 15.57 12.35
CA TRP A 502 -17.02 15.71 10.89
C TRP A 502 -16.89 14.31 10.29
N THR A 503 -17.82 13.94 9.42
CA THR A 503 -17.97 12.58 8.89
C THR A 503 -18.11 12.58 7.38
N CYS A 504 -17.71 11.48 6.73
CA CYS A 504 -17.78 11.33 5.28
C CYS A 504 -18.01 9.87 4.89
N ILE A 505 -19.03 9.60 4.07
CA ILE A 505 -19.30 8.28 3.49
C ILE A 505 -18.62 8.22 2.12
N VAL A 506 -17.56 7.41 2.00
CA VAL A 506 -16.84 7.20 0.73
C VAL A 506 -17.46 6.01 0.01
N GLY A 507 -18.21 6.25 -1.07
CA GLY A 507 -18.89 5.18 -1.79
C GLY A 507 -19.66 5.64 -3.02
N GLU A 508 -19.83 4.71 -3.96
CA GLU A 508 -20.44 4.94 -5.27
C GLU A 508 -21.90 5.40 -5.23
N SER A 509 -22.45 5.79 -6.38
CA SER A 509 -23.90 6.02 -6.51
C SER A 509 -24.69 4.74 -6.18
N GLY A 510 -25.89 4.88 -5.63
CA GLY A 510 -26.74 3.75 -5.22
C GLY A 510 -26.40 3.11 -3.86
N THR A 511 -25.26 3.43 -3.23
CA THR A 511 -24.89 2.98 -1.87
C THR A 511 -25.90 3.36 -0.76
N GLY A 512 -26.84 4.27 -1.05
CA GLY A 512 -27.96 4.58 -0.16
C GLY A 512 -27.73 5.71 0.82
N LYS A 513 -26.65 6.49 0.67
CA LYS A 513 -26.31 7.69 1.46
C LYS A 513 -27.52 8.60 1.73
N SER A 514 -28.17 9.10 0.68
CA SER A 514 -29.37 9.94 0.76
C SER A 514 -30.57 9.27 1.45
N ARG A 515 -30.65 7.94 1.51
CA ARG A 515 -31.68 7.20 2.27
C ARG A 515 -31.39 7.21 3.77
N ALA A 516 -30.12 7.02 4.14
CA ALA A 516 -29.68 7.17 5.53
C ALA A 516 -29.83 8.62 6.02
N GLU A 517 -29.42 9.59 5.20
CA GLU A 517 -29.60 11.02 5.47
C GLU A 517 -31.08 11.35 5.72
N SER A 518 -32.00 10.82 4.89
CA SER A 518 -33.43 11.10 4.98
C SER A 518 -34.09 10.58 6.26
N VAL A 519 -33.60 9.49 6.85
CA VAL A 519 -34.10 8.99 8.15
C VAL A 519 -33.49 9.80 9.29
N ILE A 520 -32.15 9.86 9.35
CA ILE A 520 -31.43 10.43 10.49
C ILE A 520 -31.60 11.95 10.61
N LEU A 521 -31.58 12.66 9.48
CA LEU A 521 -31.74 14.12 9.45
C LEU A 521 -33.19 14.54 9.13
N GLY A 522 -34.11 13.60 8.89
CA GLY A 522 -35.50 13.90 8.53
C GLY A 522 -36.21 14.79 9.56
N ASN A 523 -36.06 14.47 10.85
CA ASN A 523 -36.59 15.30 11.93
C ASN A 523 -35.92 16.68 12.02
N LEU A 524 -34.59 16.77 11.82
CA LEU A 524 -33.88 18.05 11.79
C LEU A 524 -34.30 18.94 10.61
N LYS A 525 -34.56 18.33 9.45
CA LYS A 525 -35.13 19.04 8.29
C LYS A 525 -36.52 19.58 8.61
N GLN A 526 -37.39 18.81 9.27
CA GLN A 526 -38.72 19.28 9.71
C GLN A 526 -38.61 20.44 10.72
N LYS A 527 -37.79 20.30 11.77
CA LYS A 527 -37.49 21.37 12.74
C LYS A 527 -36.99 22.64 12.05
N GLN A 528 -36.07 22.51 11.08
CA GLN A 528 -35.54 23.65 10.33
C GLN A 528 -36.61 24.38 9.49
N HIS A 529 -37.59 23.65 8.93
CA HIS A 529 -38.69 24.25 8.18
C HIS A 529 -39.69 24.97 9.11
N GLN A 530 -40.04 24.37 10.24
CA GLN A 530 -40.89 24.99 11.28
C GLN A 530 -40.25 26.27 11.82
N GLU A 531 -38.97 26.23 12.12
CA GLU A 531 -38.20 27.34 12.67
C GLU A 531 -38.00 28.47 11.66
N LYS A 532 -37.71 28.14 10.39
CA LYS A 532 -37.66 29.12 9.31
C LYS A 532 -39.02 29.79 9.11
N LYS A 533 -40.13 29.05 9.26
CA LYS A 533 -41.49 29.59 9.22
C LYS A 533 -41.72 30.58 10.37
N ARG A 534 -41.46 30.18 11.63
CA ARG A 534 -41.52 31.07 12.82
C ARG A 534 -40.78 32.38 12.57
N TRP A 535 -39.51 32.28 12.18
CA TRP A 535 -38.66 33.45 12.00
C TRP A 535 -39.17 34.37 10.88
N LEU A 536 -39.67 33.83 9.76
CA LEU A 536 -40.25 34.63 8.69
C LEU A 536 -41.54 35.34 9.12
N GLU A 537 -42.45 34.65 9.82
CA GLU A 537 -43.71 35.21 10.31
C GLU A 537 -43.44 36.34 11.31
N GLN A 538 -42.62 36.10 12.33
CA GLN A 538 -42.27 37.11 13.34
C GLN A 538 -41.43 38.26 12.76
N THR A 539 -40.62 38.03 11.72
CA THR A 539 -39.90 39.10 11.01
C THR A 539 -40.82 39.94 10.12
N GLN A 540 -41.91 39.38 9.58
CA GLN A 540 -42.92 40.14 8.87
C GLN A 540 -43.78 40.97 9.83
N GLU A 541 -44.23 40.36 10.93
CA GLU A 541 -44.98 41.02 12.00
C GLU A 541 -44.19 42.19 12.60
N TYR A 542 -42.95 41.96 13.04
CA TYR A 542 -42.06 43.03 13.54
C TYR A 542 -41.95 44.19 12.54
N LYS A 543 -41.66 43.90 11.25
CA LYS A 543 -41.56 44.94 10.21
C LYS A 543 -42.86 45.72 10.03
N GLN A 544 -44.02 45.06 10.07
CA GLN A 544 -45.31 45.73 9.98
C GLN A 544 -45.55 46.64 11.18
N ILE A 545 -45.28 46.18 12.41
CA ILE A 545 -45.46 47.00 13.61
C ILE A 545 -44.49 48.20 13.59
N THR A 546 -43.20 48.00 13.27
CA THR A 546 -42.22 49.10 13.17
C THR A 546 -42.59 50.11 12.07
N GLN A 547 -43.10 49.66 10.92
CA GLN A 547 -43.55 50.56 9.84
C GLN A 547 -44.84 51.32 10.20
N ASN A 548 -45.77 50.67 10.91
CA ASN A 548 -47.02 51.29 11.34
C ASN A 548 -46.84 52.22 12.55
N LYS A 549 -45.78 52.07 13.35
CA LYS A 549 -45.46 52.89 14.53
C LYS A 549 -45.04 54.35 14.23
N ALA A 550 -45.37 54.87 13.06
CA ALA A 550 -45.14 56.27 12.70
C ALA A 550 -46.11 57.25 13.41
N LYS A 551 -46.02 57.37 14.75
CA LYS A 551 -45.85 58.69 15.43
C LYS A 551 -45.84 58.71 16.97
N ASP A 552 -46.54 57.82 17.69
CA ASP A 552 -47.12 58.23 18.98
C ASP A 552 -47.04 57.23 20.16
N ASP A 553 -46.04 56.32 20.19
CA ASP A 553 -45.94 55.37 21.31
C ASP A 553 -44.51 54.89 21.65
N ASN A 554 -44.03 55.23 22.85
CA ASN A 554 -42.66 55.04 23.34
C ASN A 554 -42.30 53.59 23.73
N ALA A 555 -43.21 52.64 23.59
CA ALA A 555 -42.93 51.23 23.89
C ALA A 555 -41.89 50.64 22.91
N GLU A 556 -40.71 50.31 23.43
CA GLU A 556 -39.63 49.61 22.74
C GLU A 556 -40.11 48.20 22.30
N ILE A 557 -39.88 47.85 21.04
CA ILE A 557 -40.28 46.54 20.47
C ILE A 557 -39.01 45.72 20.28
N GLU A 558 -38.90 44.60 20.99
CA GLU A 558 -37.77 43.69 20.80
C GLU A 558 -37.78 43.10 19.37
N PRO A 559 -36.63 43.03 18.68
CA PRO A 559 -36.53 42.33 17.40
C PRO A 559 -36.73 40.82 17.58
N PRO A 560 -37.31 40.13 16.60
CA PRO A 560 -37.63 38.71 16.72
C PRO A 560 -36.37 37.86 16.87
N ALA A 561 -36.42 36.89 17.80
CA ALA A 561 -35.30 35.99 18.08
C ALA A 561 -34.78 35.35 16.77
N PRO A 562 -33.44 35.36 16.50
CA PRO A 562 -32.87 34.92 15.23
C PRO A 562 -33.28 33.52 14.80
N GLU A 563 -33.21 33.25 13.49
CA GLU A 563 -33.49 31.93 12.93
C GLU A 563 -32.48 30.91 13.46
N ARG A 564 -32.95 29.95 14.27
CA ARG A 564 -32.13 28.82 14.68
C ARG A 564 -31.80 27.93 13.48
N LYS A 565 -30.53 27.56 13.40
CA LYS A 565 -29.97 26.62 12.43
C LYS A 565 -29.67 25.29 13.07
N TYR A 566 -30.61 24.35 12.90
CA TYR A 566 -30.32 22.93 13.06
C TYR A 566 -29.45 22.44 11.90
N LEU A 567 -29.76 22.86 10.67
CA LEU A 567 -29.17 22.31 9.44
C LEU A 567 -28.82 23.38 8.40
N PHE A 568 -27.63 23.24 7.82
CA PHE A 568 -27.24 23.82 6.54
C PHE A 568 -27.17 22.73 5.46
N GLU A 569 -27.85 22.94 4.33
CA GLU A 569 -27.69 22.10 3.13
C GLU A 569 -26.88 22.84 2.05
N VAL A 570 -27.32 24.05 1.70
CA VAL A 570 -26.64 24.94 0.73
C VAL A 570 -26.44 26.32 1.34
N ALA A 571 -25.18 26.72 1.49
CA ALA A 571 -24.74 28.01 2.02
C ALA A 571 -23.33 28.34 1.50
N THR A 572 -22.89 29.58 1.65
CA THR A 572 -21.48 29.98 1.60
C THR A 572 -20.88 29.94 3.01
N ILE A 573 -19.55 29.92 3.14
CA ILE A 573 -18.90 29.91 4.46
C ILE A 573 -19.25 31.17 5.27
N GLN A 574 -19.35 32.35 4.65
CA GLN A 574 -19.75 33.59 5.34
C GLN A 574 -21.21 33.53 5.82
N ALA A 575 -22.11 32.88 5.07
CA ALA A 575 -23.50 32.69 5.49
C ALA A 575 -23.62 31.71 6.66
N VAL A 576 -22.77 30.67 6.71
CA VAL A 576 -22.66 29.77 7.86
C VAL A 576 -22.08 30.52 9.06
N MET A 577 -20.99 31.26 8.91
CA MET A 577 -20.37 32.07 9.97
C MET A 577 -21.36 33.07 10.58
N ARG A 578 -22.07 33.85 9.76
CA ARG A 578 -23.07 34.82 10.25
C ARG A 578 -24.25 34.14 10.94
N ARG A 579 -24.73 33.01 10.42
CA ARG A 579 -25.79 32.26 11.11
C ARG A 579 -25.30 31.62 12.40
N LEU A 580 -24.01 31.24 12.52
CA LEU A 580 -23.41 30.67 13.74
C LEU A 580 -23.23 31.70 14.87
N SER A 581 -22.93 32.98 14.60
CA SER A 581 -22.95 34.01 15.65
C SER A 581 -24.35 34.19 16.24
N GLU A 582 -25.39 33.98 15.43
CA GLU A 582 -26.80 34.14 15.80
C GLU A 582 -27.37 32.96 16.64
N GLN A 583 -26.62 31.86 16.86
CA GLN A 583 -27.16 30.62 17.47
C GLN A 583 -27.19 30.54 19.01
N ARG A 584 -26.53 31.45 19.73
CA ARG A 584 -26.28 31.32 21.19
C ARG A 584 -25.61 29.98 21.53
N GLU A 585 -26.26 29.14 22.34
CA GLU A 585 -25.77 27.83 22.79
C GLU A 585 -25.96 26.68 21.79
N ASN A 586 -26.62 26.94 20.66
CA ASN A 586 -26.96 25.88 19.71
C ASN A 586 -25.80 25.60 18.74
N GLY A 587 -25.58 24.32 18.45
CA GLY A 587 -24.77 23.90 17.31
C GLY A 587 -25.62 23.74 16.06
N SER A 588 -24.94 23.43 14.96
CA SER A 588 -25.55 23.16 13.66
C SER A 588 -24.82 22.01 12.97
N ILE A 589 -25.52 21.27 12.13
CA ILE A 589 -24.90 20.34 11.17
C ILE A 589 -24.90 20.94 9.77
N TRP A 590 -23.78 20.85 9.04
CA TRP A 590 -23.73 21.06 7.59
C TRP A 590 -23.77 19.69 6.91
N ALA A 591 -24.88 19.35 6.25
CA ALA A 591 -25.06 18.05 5.61
C ALA A 591 -25.21 18.17 4.09
N ARG A 592 -24.51 17.32 3.33
CA ARG A 592 -24.61 17.21 1.86
C ARG A 592 -24.37 15.78 1.36
N ASP A 593 -25.30 15.20 0.61
CA ASP A 593 -25.13 13.90 -0.07
C ASP A 593 -23.91 13.86 -1.02
N GLU A 594 -23.43 15.01 -1.51
CA GLU A 594 -22.15 15.15 -2.21
C GLU A 594 -21.31 16.33 -1.65
N ILE A 595 -20.47 16.01 -0.67
CA ILE A 595 -19.60 16.95 0.06
C ILE A 595 -18.45 17.49 -0.83
N ALA A 596 -18.13 16.89 -1.99
CA ALA A 596 -17.22 17.54 -2.93
C ALA A 596 -17.75 18.90 -3.42
N GLY A 597 -19.07 19.13 -3.36
CA GLY A 597 -19.68 20.44 -3.58
C GLY A 597 -19.35 21.48 -2.50
N LEU A 598 -19.11 21.06 -1.24
CA LEU A 598 -18.67 21.94 -0.15
C LEU A 598 -17.27 22.49 -0.44
N PHE A 599 -16.29 21.60 -0.65
CA PHE A 599 -14.90 21.99 -0.86
C PHE A 599 -14.72 22.83 -2.14
N LYS A 600 -15.49 22.54 -3.21
CA LYS A 600 -15.56 23.39 -4.41
C LYS A 600 -16.06 24.81 -4.10
N SER A 601 -17.04 24.99 -3.22
CA SER A 601 -17.52 26.32 -2.81
C SER A 601 -16.56 27.08 -1.88
N LEU A 602 -15.66 26.39 -1.16
CA LEU A 602 -14.56 27.07 -0.44
C LEU A 602 -13.51 27.61 -1.42
N GLY A 603 -13.16 26.81 -2.44
CA GLY A 603 -12.23 27.23 -3.49
C GLY A 603 -12.69 28.41 -4.36
N GLN A 604 -13.94 28.88 -4.22
CA GLN A 604 -14.43 30.10 -4.88
C GLN A 604 -13.88 31.39 -4.25
N PHE A 605 -13.23 31.30 -3.07
CA PHE A 605 -12.53 32.43 -2.44
C PHE A 605 -11.06 32.53 -2.85
N GLN A 606 -10.63 31.81 -3.90
CA GLN A 606 -9.31 31.97 -4.50
C GLN A 606 -9.15 33.35 -5.14
N GLY A 607 -8.58 34.29 -4.38
CA GLY A 607 -8.04 35.53 -4.91
C GLY A 607 -6.90 35.27 -5.90
N LYS A 608 -6.55 36.28 -6.70
CA LYS A 608 -5.32 36.23 -7.52
C LYS A 608 -4.09 36.35 -6.62
N LYS A 609 -3.65 35.19 -6.09
CA LYS A 609 -2.52 34.86 -5.19
C LYS A 609 -3.02 34.25 -3.88
N GLY A 610 -2.39 33.12 -3.50
CA GLY A 610 -2.20 32.69 -2.11
C GLY A 610 -3.44 32.17 -1.38
N ASP A 611 -4.30 33.08 -0.97
CA ASP A 611 -5.01 32.93 0.30
C ASP A 611 -6.35 32.20 0.14
N ASN A 612 -6.65 31.32 1.08
CA ASN A 612 -7.86 30.47 1.08
C ASN A 612 -8.66 30.68 2.37
N GLU A 613 -8.97 31.95 2.66
CA GLU A 613 -9.71 32.44 3.85
C GLU A 613 -10.86 31.51 4.26
N GLY A 614 -11.71 31.15 3.29
CA GLY A 614 -12.88 30.30 3.54
C GLY A 614 -12.56 28.88 4.03
N LEU A 615 -11.43 28.30 3.62
CA LEU A 615 -10.96 27.03 4.15
C LEU A 615 -10.32 27.19 5.53
N GLU A 616 -9.51 28.23 5.75
CA GLU A 616 -8.89 28.50 7.06
C GLU A 616 -9.93 28.77 8.15
N CYS A 617 -10.99 29.53 7.82
CA CYS A 617 -12.15 29.71 8.69
C CYS A 617 -12.82 28.36 9.02
N LEU A 618 -13.01 27.48 8.03
CA LEU A 618 -13.62 26.17 8.28
C LEU A 618 -12.71 25.28 9.16
N LEU A 619 -11.39 25.27 8.93
CA LEU A 619 -10.44 24.48 9.71
C LEU A 619 -10.43 24.89 11.19
N LYS A 620 -10.54 26.19 11.51
CA LYS A 620 -10.70 26.71 12.88
C LYS A 620 -11.98 26.22 13.56
N MET A 621 -13.07 26.04 12.80
CA MET A 621 -14.33 25.51 13.35
C MET A 621 -14.24 24.05 13.80
N TRP A 622 -13.31 23.25 13.27
CA TRP A 622 -13.12 21.86 13.74
C TRP A 622 -12.67 21.83 15.20
N ASP A 623 -11.80 22.78 15.58
CA ASP A 623 -11.31 22.98 16.95
C ASP A 623 -12.32 23.79 17.81
N GLY A 624 -13.55 24.02 17.31
CA GLY A 624 -14.62 24.77 17.98
C GLY A 624 -14.36 26.27 18.18
N SER A 625 -13.25 26.76 17.64
CA SER A 625 -12.75 28.11 17.90
C SER A 625 -13.67 29.20 17.36
N GLY A 626 -13.64 30.36 18.02
CA GLY A 626 -14.30 31.57 17.56
C GLY A 626 -13.63 32.23 16.36
N SER A 627 -14.17 33.38 15.95
CA SER A 627 -13.59 34.30 14.97
C SER A 627 -14.21 35.68 15.11
N PHE A 628 -13.41 36.72 14.88
CA PHE A 628 -13.89 38.07 14.62
C PHE A 628 -13.98 38.25 13.10
N ILE A 629 -15.11 38.74 12.60
CA ILE A 629 -15.34 38.97 11.17
C ILE A 629 -15.58 40.47 11.03
N ASP A 630 -14.54 41.19 10.61
CA ASP A 630 -14.62 42.63 10.35
C ASP A 630 -14.94 42.91 8.89
N ARG A 631 -15.77 43.92 8.65
CA ARG A 631 -16.27 44.34 7.33
C ARG A 631 -16.32 45.87 7.26
N VAL A 632 -16.33 46.41 6.03
CA VAL A 632 -16.29 47.86 5.78
C VAL A 632 -17.47 48.60 6.42
N ASN A 633 -18.64 47.95 6.52
CA ASN A 633 -19.76 48.43 7.32
C ASN A 633 -19.78 47.70 8.69
N ALA A 634 -19.14 48.32 9.67
CA ALA A 634 -18.98 47.75 11.01
C ALA A 634 -20.29 47.54 11.78
N GLU A 635 -21.33 48.34 11.49
CA GLU A 635 -22.60 48.32 12.23
C GLU A 635 -23.56 47.20 11.76
N THR A 636 -23.38 46.69 10.55
CA THR A 636 -24.31 45.71 9.94
C THR A 636 -23.65 44.40 9.56
N ASP A 637 -22.46 44.46 8.95
CA ASP A 637 -21.80 43.32 8.32
C ASP A 637 -20.70 42.69 9.18
N SER A 638 -20.13 43.43 10.14
CA SER A 638 -19.19 42.86 11.12
C SER A 638 -19.91 42.05 12.20
N TYR A 639 -19.25 41.01 12.74
CA TYR A 639 -19.75 40.23 13.87
C TYR A 639 -18.63 39.43 14.53
N SER A 640 -18.81 39.13 15.83
CA SER A 640 -17.97 38.18 16.56
C SER A 640 -18.69 36.85 16.73
N ILE A 641 -17.93 35.75 16.65
CA ILE A 641 -18.33 34.42 17.10
C ILE A 641 -17.36 34.03 18.23
N PRO A 642 -17.77 33.92 19.49
CA PRO A 642 -16.87 33.48 20.57
C PRO A 642 -16.46 32.01 20.45
N GLU A 643 -17.42 31.15 20.08
CA GLU A 643 -17.25 29.71 19.88
C GLU A 643 -18.13 29.22 18.72
N THR A 644 -17.65 28.23 17.99
CA THR A 644 -18.39 27.53 16.92
C THR A 644 -18.68 26.09 17.30
N ARG A 645 -19.84 25.56 16.91
CA ARG A 645 -20.23 24.14 17.07
C ARG A 645 -20.84 23.64 15.76
N LEU A 646 -19.98 23.43 14.77
CA LEU A 646 -20.37 23.05 13.41
C LEU A 646 -19.96 21.61 13.11
N SER A 647 -20.88 20.68 13.29
CA SER A 647 -20.74 19.31 12.79
C SER A 647 -20.87 19.28 11.26
N ILE A 648 -20.25 18.29 10.60
CA ILE A 648 -20.33 18.10 9.14
C ILE A 648 -20.61 16.63 8.84
N SER A 649 -21.49 16.38 7.87
CA SER A 649 -21.74 15.03 7.37
C SER A 649 -22.02 15.04 5.87
N GLY A 650 -21.74 13.92 5.19
CA GLY A 650 -22.03 13.83 3.78
C GLY A 650 -21.45 12.63 3.06
N GLY A 651 -21.81 12.52 1.79
CA GLY A 651 -21.27 11.53 0.87
C GLY A 651 -20.16 12.08 -0.01
N ILE A 652 -19.27 11.21 -0.47
CA ILE A 652 -18.37 11.50 -1.59
C ILE A 652 -18.17 10.25 -2.45
N GLN A 653 -18.18 10.41 -3.77
CA GLN A 653 -17.79 9.33 -4.68
C GLN A 653 -16.25 9.12 -4.65
N PRO A 654 -15.74 7.88 -4.73
CA PRO A 654 -14.30 7.60 -4.75
C PRO A 654 -13.50 8.39 -5.81
N GLY A 655 -14.08 8.61 -7.00
CA GLY A 655 -13.48 9.48 -8.03
C GLY A 655 -13.49 10.98 -7.67
N ALA A 656 -14.51 11.44 -6.95
CA ALA A 656 -14.59 12.82 -6.46
C ALA A 656 -13.65 13.07 -5.27
N PHE A 657 -13.33 12.04 -4.48
CA PHE A 657 -12.45 12.10 -3.32
C PHE A 657 -11.10 12.75 -3.64
N ARG A 658 -10.38 12.25 -4.66
CA ARG A 658 -9.11 12.84 -5.14
C ARG A 658 -9.24 14.29 -5.62
N THR A 659 -10.43 14.72 -6.01
CA THR A 659 -10.69 16.09 -6.51
C THR A 659 -11.00 17.06 -5.38
N ALA A 660 -11.51 16.56 -4.25
CA ALA A 660 -11.71 17.29 -3.00
C ALA A 660 -10.41 17.35 -2.18
N PHE A 661 -9.82 16.20 -1.89
CA PHE A 661 -8.59 16.04 -1.12
C PHE A 661 -7.43 15.80 -2.10
N LYS A 662 -7.02 16.86 -2.81
CA LYS A 662 -6.01 16.78 -3.89
C LYS A 662 -4.58 16.58 -3.40
N ASP A 663 -4.28 17.02 -2.19
CA ASP A 663 -2.93 16.96 -1.63
C ASP A 663 -2.74 15.65 -0.82
N PRO A 664 -1.88 14.72 -1.27
CA PRO A 664 -1.59 13.49 -0.54
C PRO A 664 -0.74 13.71 0.73
N GLN A 665 -0.24 14.94 0.96
CA GLN A 665 0.40 15.34 2.22
C GLN A 665 -0.62 15.86 3.26
N ASP A 666 -1.83 16.23 2.82
CA ASP A 666 -2.82 17.01 3.59
C ASP A 666 -2.18 18.18 4.37
N ALA A 667 -1.39 19.02 3.69
CA ALA A 667 -0.58 20.07 4.31
C ALA A 667 -1.41 21.14 5.05
N GLN A 668 -2.71 21.26 4.75
CA GLN A 668 -3.66 22.13 5.45
C GLN A 668 -4.49 21.38 6.52
N GLY A 669 -4.33 20.07 6.66
CA GLY A 669 -4.97 19.25 7.69
C GLY A 669 -6.50 19.15 7.54
N LEU A 670 -7.02 19.21 6.32
CA LEU A 670 -8.46 19.12 6.04
C LEU A 670 -8.92 17.66 6.03
N GLN A 671 -8.16 16.78 5.38
CA GLN A 671 -8.49 15.36 5.26
C GLN A 671 -8.42 14.67 6.63
N ALA A 672 -7.41 15.00 7.43
CA ALA A 672 -7.17 14.52 8.80
C ALA A 672 -8.34 14.79 9.77
N ARG A 673 -9.21 15.74 9.46
CA ARG A 673 -10.32 16.19 10.32
C ARG A 673 -11.63 15.41 10.14
N PHE A 674 -11.73 14.51 9.16
CA PHE A 674 -12.95 13.73 8.87
C PHE A 674 -12.85 12.27 9.30
N LEU A 675 -13.98 11.72 9.75
CA LEU A 675 -14.20 10.30 10.04
C LEU A 675 -14.81 9.61 8.82
N TYR A 676 -14.05 8.74 8.17
CA TYR A 676 -14.41 8.13 6.88
C TYR A 676 -14.97 6.71 7.03
N ALA A 677 -16.13 6.46 6.45
CA ALA A 677 -16.72 5.11 6.39
C ALA A 677 -16.78 4.62 4.93
N ILE A 678 -16.50 3.33 4.73
CA ILE A 678 -16.76 2.61 3.48
C ILE A 678 -17.92 1.64 3.78
N PRO A 679 -19.16 1.95 3.39
CA PRO A 679 -20.30 1.06 3.64
C PRO A 679 -20.30 -0.12 2.66
N LYS A 680 -20.70 -1.30 3.12
CA LYS A 680 -20.89 -2.47 2.26
C LYS A 680 -21.99 -2.23 1.22
N ILE A 681 -21.72 -2.66 -0.02
CA ILE A 681 -22.64 -2.51 -1.16
C ILE A 681 -23.49 -3.76 -1.27
N PHE A 682 -24.79 -3.62 -1.03
CA PHE A 682 -25.77 -4.69 -1.21
C PHE A 682 -26.39 -4.64 -2.61
N PRO A 683 -26.64 -5.78 -3.27
CA PRO A 683 -27.45 -5.83 -4.49
C PRO A 683 -28.81 -5.14 -4.27
N ALA A 684 -29.33 -4.50 -5.32
CA ALA A 684 -30.54 -3.68 -5.24
C ALA A 684 -31.79 -4.54 -4.92
N LYS A 685 -32.15 -4.63 -3.64
CA LYS A 685 -33.28 -5.39 -3.11
C LYS A 685 -34.24 -4.44 -2.40
N ARG A 686 -35.53 -4.52 -2.74
CA ARG A 686 -36.58 -3.80 -2.01
C ARG A 686 -37.08 -4.68 -0.86
N VAL A 687 -36.85 -4.23 0.37
CA VAL A 687 -37.55 -4.74 1.56
C VAL A 687 -38.81 -3.88 1.79
N LYS A 688 -39.84 -4.45 2.43
CA LYS A 688 -41.03 -3.73 2.89
C LYS A 688 -40.95 -3.61 4.41
N GLY A 689 -41.15 -2.40 4.94
CA GLY A 689 -41.21 -2.15 6.38
C GLY A 689 -41.36 -0.67 6.67
N TYR A 690 -41.45 -0.34 7.95
CA TYR A 690 -41.38 1.03 8.48
C TYR A 690 -40.08 1.21 9.27
N CYS A 691 -39.41 2.33 9.04
CA CYS A 691 -38.15 2.67 9.69
C CYS A 691 -38.40 3.21 11.11
N GLN A 692 -38.04 2.44 12.15
CA GLN A 692 -38.29 2.69 13.57
C GLN A 692 -37.55 3.93 14.10
N LEU A 693 -36.43 4.32 13.50
CA LEU A 693 -35.69 5.52 13.90
C LEU A 693 -36.51 6.80 13.70
N ASN A 694 -37.55 6.80 12.86
CA ASN A 694 -38.48 7.92 12.74
C ASN A 694 -39.28 8.18 14.03
N ASP A 695 -39.49 7.16 14.87
CA ASP A 695 -40.20 7.28 16.15
C ASP A 695 -39.23 7.50 17.33
N LEU A 696 -38.05 6.86 17.28
CA LEU A 696 -37.05 6.92 18.37
C LEU A 696 -36.17 8.18 18.34
N LEU A 697 -35.85 8.72 17.16
CA LEU A 697 -34.98 9.90 17.06
C LEU A 697 -35.65 11.21 17.51
N PRO A 698 -36.93 11.52 17.20
CA PRO A 698 -37.55 12.76 17.64
C PRO A 698 -37.46 13.02 19.16
N PRO A 699 -37.84 12.11 20.08
CA PRO A 699 -37.78 12.39 21.51
C PRO A 699 -36.34 12.43 22.06
N LEU A 700 -35.40 11.68 21.49
CA LEU A 700 -33.96 11.78 21.79
C LEU A 700 -33.42 13.15 21.35
N TYR A 701 -33.74 13.60 20.14
CA TYR A 701 -33.32 14.91 19.63
C TYR A 701 -33.94 16.06 20.42
N ASP A 702 -35.21 15.93 20.82
CA ASP A 702 -35.91 16.85 21.71
C ASP A 702 -35.32 16.91 23.12
N TRP A 703 -34.64 15.85 23.58
CA TRP A 703 -33.88 15.87 24.84
C TRP A 703 -32.50 16.46 24.65
N LEU A 704 -31.74 16.08 23.61
CA LEU A 704 -30.40 16.63 23.31
C LEU A 704 -30.42 18.14 23.10
N ASP A 705 -31.48 18.67 22.49
CA ASP A 705 -31.73 20.10 22.33
C ASP A 705 -31.93 20.84 23.68
N ARG A 706 -32.33 20.12 24.72
CA ARG A 706 -32.61 20.65 26.06
C ARG A 706 -31.78 19.92 27.12
N CYS A 707 -30.62 19.38 26.74
CA CYS A 707 -29.75 18.66 27.67
C CYS A 707 -29.22 19.63 28.74
N PRO A 708 -28.85 19.12 29.93
CA PRO A 708 -28.24 19.95 30.96
C PRO A 708 -27.01 20.70 30.44
N VAL A 709 -26.84 21.95 30.89
CA VAL A 709 -25.61 22.71 30.64
C VAL A 709 -24.59 22.26 31.67
N GLY A 710 -23.41 21.83 31.23
CA GLY A 710 -22.36 21.38 32.12
C GLY A 710 -21.12 20.86 31.41
N THR A 711 -19.98 21.03 32.08
CA THR A 711 -18.73 20.36 31.75
C THR A 711 -18.81 18.90 32.17
N ILE A 712 -18.46 18.00 31.27
CA ILE A 712 -18.32 16.56 31.52
C ILE A 712 -16.84 16.28 31.70
N LYS A 713 -16.44 15.46 32.66
CA LYS A 713 -15.04 15.02 32.85
C LYS A 713 -14.87 13.55 32.46
N LEU A 714 -13.63 13.11 32.24
CA LEU A 714 -13.31 11.68 32.28
C LEU A 714 -13.27 11.19 33.74
N SER A 715 -13.76 9.98 33.98
CA SER A 715 -13.44 9.21 35.20
C SER A 715 -11.92 8.92 35.27
N PRO A 716 -11.32 8.74 36.46
CA PRO A 716 -9.88 8.50 36.59
C PRO A 716 -9.36 7.31 35.76
N GLU A 717 -10.15 6.24 35.68
CA GLU A 717 -9.85 5.05 34.89
C GLU A 717 -9.95 5.33 33.38
N ALA A 718 -10.92 6.15 32.96
CA ALA A 718 -11.05 6.58 31.56
C ALA A 718 -9.92 7.54 31.14
N ASP A 719 -9.48 8.45 32.02
CA ASP A 719 -8.36 9.36 31.72
C ASP A 719 -7.02 8.61 31.64
N CYS A 720 -6.73 7.75 32.62
CA CYS A 720 -5.56 6.87 32.59
C CYS A 720 -5.53 6.04 31.30
N ARG A 721 -6.69 5.50 30.89
CA ARG A 721 -6.82 4.77 29.62
C ARG A 721 -6.63 5.67 28.41
N TYR A 722 -7.21 6.86 28.39
CA TYR A 722 -7.06 7.82 27.30
C TYR A 722 -5.60 8.21 27.09
N THR A 723 -4.87 8.53 28.17
CA THR A 723 -3.44 8.84 28.14
C THR A 723 -2.61 7.73 27.47
N ASN A 724 -2.79 6.47 27.89
CA ASN A 724 -2.15 5.31 27.26
C ASN A 724 -2.49 5.18 25.75
N LEU A 725 -3.72 5.53 25.36
CA LEU A 725 -4.14 5.47 23.95
C LEU A 725 -3.55 6.61 23.10
N VAL A 726 -3.35 7.80 23.67
CA VAL A 726 -2.67 8.93 23.00
C VAL A 726 -1.25 8.54 22.61
N GLU A 727 -0.49 7.97 23.54
CA GLU A 727 0.89 7.52 23.32
C GLU A 727 0.97 6.42 22.25
N GLN A 728 0.12 5.39 22.36
CA GLN A 728 0.06 4.29 21.39
C GLN A 728 -0.32 4.77 19.98
N ILE A 729 -1.25 5.73 19.85
CA ILE A 729 -1.62 6.34 18.57
C ILE A 729 -0.46 7.21 18.02
N GLY A 730 0.26 7.91 18.89
CA GLY A 730 1.46 8.68 18.53
C GLY A 730 2.53 7.81 17.89
N LEU A 731 2.96 6.74 18.58
CA LEU A 731 3.97 5.80 18.09
C LEU A 731 3.56 5.15 16.75
N GLN A 732 2.30 4.71 16.62
CA GLN A 732 1.80 4.15 15.36
C GLN A 732 1.75 5.18 14.22
N ALA A 733 1.50 6.46 14.51
CA ALA A 733 1.50 7.51 13.50
C ALA A 733 2.93 7.76 12.96
N GLU A 734 3.95 7.71 13.81
CA GLU A 734 5.35 7.90 13.42
C GLU A 734 5.87 6.75 12.55
N GLN A 735 5.46 5.52 12.86
CA GLN A 735 5.70 4.33 12.03
C GLN A 735 5.02 4.39 10.65
N SER A 736 3.99 5.22 10.44
CA SER A 736 3.32 5.36 9.15
C SER A 736 4.17 6.15 8.16
N SER A 737 4.67 5.48 7.11
CA SER A 737 5.33 6.12 5.97
C SER A 737 4.40 7.04 5.15
N CYS A 738 3.08 6.82 5.18
CA CYS A 738 2.10 7.69 4.52
C CYS A 738 1.82 8.96 5.37
N PRO A 739 2.07 10.17 4.86
CA PRO A 739 1.89 11.41 5.62
C PRO A 739 0.43 11.75 5.93
N ALA A 740 -0.51 11.52 4.99
CA ALA A 740 -1.94 11.71 5.26
C ALA A 740 -2.46 10.78 6.36
N VAL A 741 -1.99 9.52 6.42
CA VAL A 741 -2.29 8.60 7.53
C VAL A 741 -1.70 9.10 8.84
N ARG A 742 -0.44 9.56 8.84
CA ARG A 742 0.22 10.16 10.01
C ARG A 742 -0.53 11.41 10.53
N ALA A 743 -0.99 12.29 9.63
CA ALA A 743 -1.75 13.49 9.97
C ALA A 743 -3.13 13.15 10.57
N TRP A 744 -3.85 12.20 9.96
CA TRP A 744 -5.16 11.73 10.44
C TRP A 744 -5.04 11.01 11.79
N MET A 745 -4.05 10.14 11.97
CA MET A 745 -3.82 9.47 13.26
C MET A 745 -3.50 10.46 14.38
N ARG A 746 -2.74 11.53 14.10
CA ARG A 746 -2.50 12.63 15.06
C ARG A 746 -3.76 13.44 15.43
N LYS A 747 -4.88 13.28 14.71
CA LYS A 747 -6.19 13.85 15.07
C LYS A 747 -7.17 12.81 15.64
N LEU A 748 -6.83 11.51 15.61
CA LEU A 748 -7.67 10.43 16.12
C LEU A 748 -7.99 10.53 17.63
N PRO A 749 -7.08 10.95 18.55
CA PRO A 749 -7.40 11.05 19.98
C PRO A 749 -8.50 12.08 20.27
N THR A 750 -8.49 13.23 19.60
CA THR A 750 -9.57 14.23 19.71
C THR A 750 -10.90 13.69 19.17
N GLN A 751 -10.86 12.88 18.10
CA GLN A 751 -12.06 12.24 17.56
C GLN A 751 -12.61 11.14 18.48
N LEU A 752 -11.74 10.34 19.11
CA LEU A 752 -12.10 9.34 20.11
C LEU A 752 -12.93 9.97 21.24
N LEU A 753 -12.47 11.10 21.77
CA LEU A 753 -13.19 11.86 22.81
C LEU A 753 -14.54 12.42 22.31
N ARG A 754 -14.63 12.88 21.05
CA ARG A 754 -15.90 13.34 20.43
C ARG A 754 -16.89 12.20 20.22
N ILE A 755 -16.41 11.03 19.83
CA ILE A 755 -17.21 9.81 19.71
C ILE A 755 -17.71 9.37 21.10
N ALA A 756 -16.83 9.33 22.11
CA ALA A 756 -17.17 8.97 23.48
C ALA A 756 -18.23 9.93 24.06
N LEU A 757 -18.06 11.25 23.90
CA LEU A 757 -19.05 12.27 24.25
C LEU A 757 -20.40 12.03 23.54
N GLY A 758 -20.38 11.68 22.25
CA GLY A 758 -21.59 11.37 21.49
C GLY A 758 -22.34 10.14 22.01
N ILE A 759 -21.62 9.09 22.41
CA ILE A 759 -22.21 7.89 23.05
C ILE A 759 -22.77 8.26 24.43
N HIS A 760 -21.97 8.93 25.27
CA HIS A 760 -22.32 9.32 26.65
C HIS A 760 -23.64 10.11 26.71
N LEU A 761 -23.83 11.07 25.80
CA LEU A 761 -25.06 11.86 25.71
C LEU A 761 -26.28 11.00 25.32
N VAL A 762 -26.11 10.00 24.46
CA VAL A 762 -27.19 9.05 24.12
C VAL A 762 -27.48 8.13 25.30
N GLU A 763 -26.46 7.70 26.05
CA GLU A 763 -26.66 6.90 27.27
C GLU A 763 -27.42 7.64 28.35
N CYS A 764 -27.08 8.90 28.63
CA CYS A 764 -27.79 9.75 29.60
C CYS A 764 -29.28 9.98 29.28
N TYR A 765 -29.71 9.71 28.05
CA TYR A 765 -31.12 9.71 27.65
C TYR A 765 -31.81 8.36 27.93
N TYR A 766 -31.13 7.24 27.65
CA TYR A 766 -31.69 5.89 27.82
C TYR A 766 -31.59 5.36 29.25
N ASP A 767 -30.56 5.75 30.00
CA ASP A 767 -30.38 5.45 31.42
C ASP A 767 -30.26 6.76 32.23
N ARG A 768 -31.21 6.94 33.16
CA ARG A 768 -31.27 8.12 34.05
C ARG A 768 -30.35 8.00 35.27
N HIS A 769 -29.71 6.85 35.47
CA HIS A 769 -28.74 6.62 36.54
C HIS A 769 -27.29 6.87 36.09
N LYS A 770 -27.02 6.91 34.78
CA LYS A 770 -25.72 7.29 34.21
C LYS A 770 -25.39 8.75 34.61
N SER A 771 -24.21 8.98 35.18
CA SER A 771 -23.77 10.33 35.59
C SER A 771 -23.64 11.24 34.37
N PHE A 772 -24.36 12.36 34.33
CA PHE A 772 -24.25 13.31 33.22
C PHE A 772 -22.85 13.93 33.14
N GLY A 773 -22.27 14.29 34.29
CA GLY A 773 -21.01 15.03 34.39
C GLY A 773 -19.73 14.19 34.33
N GLU A 774 -19.81 12.86 34.24
CA GLU A 774 -18.62 11.99 34.29
C GLU A 774 -18.70 10.81 33.31
N LEU A 775 -17.80 10.81 32.34
CA LEU A 775 -17.69 9.80 31.29
C LEU A 775 -16.88 8.60 31.79
N GLN A 776 -17.51 7.42 31.72
CA GLN A 776 -17.00 6.17 32.27
C GLN A 776 -16.12 5.40 31.27
N LEU A 777 -15.22 4.56 31.80
CA LEU A 777 -14.29 3.74 31.00
C LEU A 777 -15.00 2.85 29.96
N ASP A 778 -16.20 2.33 30.28
CA ASP A 778 -16.98 1.48 29.36
C ASP A 778 -17.52 2.27 28.15
N THR A 779 -17.81 3.55 28.31
CA THR A 779 -18.18 4.46 27.22
C THR A 779 -16.97 4.80 26.36
N LEU A 780 -15.78 4.95 26.97
CA LEU A 780 -14.54 5.19 26.25
C LEU A 780 -14.12 3.97 25.40
N GLU A 781 -14.14 2.74 25.94
CA GLU A 781 -13.78 1.53 25.16
C GLU A 781 -14.71 1.30 23.95
N ARG A 782 -16.00 1.63 24.07
CA ARG A 782 -16.93 1.58 22.93
C ARG A 782 -16.61 2.63 21.87
N ALA A 783 -16.10 3.80 22.26
CA ALA A 783 -15.54 4.76 21.33
C ALA A 783 -14.22 4.26 20.69
N VAL A 784 -13.38 3.53 21.42
CA VAL A 784 -12.16 2.91 20.88
C VAL A 784 -12.50 1.89 19.78
N GLU A 785 -13.54 1.08 19.94
CA GLU A 785 -14.00 0.14 18.91
C GLU A 785 -14.41 0.85 17.60
N ILE A 786 -15.13 1.97 17.71
CA ILE A 786 -15.46 2.83 16.55
C ILE A 786 -14.18 3.42 15.93
N CYS A 787 -13.21 3.86 16.73
CA CYS A 787 -11.92 4.32 16.22
C CYS A 787 -11.11 3.22 15.52
N ARG A 788 -11.19 1.95 15.96
CA ARG A 788 -10.61 0.79 15.26
C ARG A 788 -11.23 0.61 13.87
N TYR A 789 -12.56 0.74 13.75
CA TYR A 789 -13.24 0.75 12.45
C TYR A 789 -12.75 1.92 11.58
N TYR A 790 -12.79 3.17 12.08
CA TYR A 790 -12.41 4.34 11.28
C TYR A 790 -10.94 4.33 10.84
N ARG A 791 -10.00 3.84 11.67
CA ARG A 791 -8.59 3.69 11.28
C ARG A 791 -8.44 2.71 10.10
N SER A 792 -9.16 1.59 10.19
CA SER A 792 -9.17 0.55 9.15
C SER A 792 -9.78 1.07 7.84
N ALA A 793 -10.93 1.75 7.93
CA ALA A 793 -11.59 2.37 6.80
C ALA A 793 -10.73 3.48 6.16
N PHE A 794 -10.08 4.35 6.94
CA PHE A 794 -9.23 5.41 6.38
C PHE A 794 -8.00 4.87 5.66
N ALA A 795 -7.33 3.84 6.20
CA ALA A 795 -6.22 3.18 5.51
C ALA A 795 -6.66 2.61 4.15
N VAL A 796 -7.84 1.98 4.08
CA VAL A 796 -8.41 1.47 2.83
C VAL A 796 -8.81 2.60 1.87
N VAL A 797 -9.40 3.70 2.36
CA VAL A 797 -9.69 4.90 1.55
C VAL A 797 -8.40 5.44 0.92
N GLN A 798 -7.32 5.58 1.70
CA GLN A 798 -6.03 6.04 1.20
C GLN A 798 -5.48 5.09 0.13
N GLU A 799 -5.43 3.78 0.38
CA GLU A 799 -4.87 2.84 -0.60
C GLU A 799 -5.69 2.75 -1.90
N LYS A 800 -7.03 2.82 -1.81
CA LYS A 800 -7.91 2.91 -2.99
C LYS A 800 -7.74 4.24 -3.74
N THR A 801 -7.62 5.37 -3.04
CA THR A 801 -7.60 6.71 -3.64
C THR A 801 -6.20 7.26 -3.93
N ALA A 802 -5.12 6.63 -3.47
CA ALA A 802 -3.75 6.96 -3.88
C ALA A 802 -3.52 6.58 -5.35
N ASP A 803 -2.79 7.40 -6.11
CA ASP A 803 -2.26 7.00 -7.42
C ASP A 803 -0.96 6.20 -7.34
N SER A 804 -0.71 5.58 -6.17
CA SER A 804 0.43 4.72 -5.86
C SER A 804 0.56 3.54 -6.83
N ASP A 805 1.80 3.28 -7.23
CA ASP A 805 2.23 2.12 -8.01
C ASP A 805 2.64 0.91 -7.14
N ASN A 806 2.54 1.02 -5.80
CA ASN A 806 2.75 -0.11 -4.89
C ASN A 806 1.80 -1.28 -5.21
N ALA A 807 2.34 -2.50 -5.20
CA ALA A 807 1.64 -3.70 -5.61
C ALA A 807 0.40 -4.00 -4.74
N SER A 808 0.48 -3.88 -3.41
CA SER A 808 -0.70 -4.00 -2.54
C SER A 808 -1.82 -3.03 -2.94
N SER A 809 -1.47 -1.76 -3.19
CA SER A 809 -2.43 -0.72 -3.61
C SER A 809 -3.11 -1.07 -4.94
N ILE A 810 -2.35 -1.61 -5.90
CA ILE A 810 -2.87 -2.05 -7.20
C ILE A 810 -3.79 -3.26 -7.03
N LEU A 811 -3.35 -4.28 -6.30
CA LEU A 811 -4.10 -5.52 -6.09
C LEU A 811 -5.41 -5.28 -5.31
N LEU A 812 -5.41 -4.37 -4.33
CA LEU A 812 -6.62 -3.95 -3.63
C LEU A 812 -7.66 -3.35 -4.59
N LYS A 813 -7.22 -2.45 -5.49
CA LYS A 813 -8.10 -1.83 -6.50
C LYS A 813 -8.64 -2.85 -7.50
N ILE A 814 -7.83 -3.84 -7.90
CA ILE A 814 -8.26 -4.95 -8.75
C ILE A 814 -9.31 -5.81 -8.04
N TRP A 815 -9.06 -6.21 -6.80
CA TRP A 815 -10.00 -7.02 -6.02
C TRP A 815 -11.32 -6.28 -5.75
N ASP A 816 -11.26 -5.01 -5.34
CA ASP A 816 -12.44 -4.16 -5.10
C ASP A 816 -13.28 -3.95 -6.37
N MET A 817 -12.64 -3.63 -7.50
CA MET A 817 -13.33 -3.52 -8.78
C MET A 817 -13.99 -4.86 -9.20
N ALA A 818 -13.42 -6.00 -8.79
CA ALA A 818 -13.98 -7.31 -9.06
C ALA A 818 -15.14 -7.71 -8.12
N THR A 819 -15.12 -7.31 -6.84
CA THR A 819 -16.25 -7.59 -5.92
C THR A 819 -17.51 -6.81 -6.30
N ILE A 820 -17.36 -5.59 -6.82
CA ILE A 820 -18.46 -4.76 -7.33
C ILE A 820 -19.10 -5.36 -8.60
N ASN A 821 -18.39 -6.22 -9.33
CA ASN A 821 -18.80 -6.76 -10.63
C ASN A 821 -18.95 -8.29 -10.57
N PRO A 822 -20.06 -8.85 -10.05
CA PRO A 822 -20.25 -10.30 -9.89
C PRO A 822 -20.30 -11.07 -11.22
N SER A 823 -20.52 -10.40 -12.35
CA SER A 823 -20.36 -10.96 -13.70
C SER A 823 -18.89 -11.14 -14.11
N GLY A 824 -17.93 -10.80 -13.26
CA GLY A 824 -16.50 -10.81 -13.52
C GLY A 824 -16.01 -9.62 -14.37
N VAL A 825 -14.70 -9.40 -14.36
CA VAL A 825 -14.01 -8.26 -15.00
C VAL A 825 -12.85 -8.76 -15.85
N THR A 826 -12.65 -8.19 -17.03
CA THR A 826 -11.54 -8.55 -17.93
C THR A 826 -10.27 -7.73 -17.64
N PRO A 827 -9.06 -8.23 -17.99
CA PRO A 827 -7.82 -7.47 -17.88
C PRO A 827 -7.90 -6.05 -18.49
N ARG A 828 -8.61 -5.90 -19.60
CA ARG A 828 -8.77 -4.62 -20.32
C ARG A 828 -9.58 -3.58 -19.55
N GLU A 829 -10.47 -4.00 -18.67
CA GLU A 829 -11.24 -3.09 -17.82
C GLU A 829 -10.38 -2.63 -16.63
N PHE A 830 -9.65 -3.54 -15.98
CA PHE A 830 -8.70 -3.21 -14.90
C PHE A 830 -7.65 -2.19 -15.33
N TYR A 831 -6.86 -2.45 -16.39
CA TYR A 831 -5.80 -1.51 -16.78
C TYR A 831 -6.30 -0.21 -17.43
N ARG A 832 -7.61 -0.09 -17.69
CA ARG A 832 -8.25 1.18 -18.07
C ARG A 832 -8.69 1.99 -16.86
N GLY A 833 -9.19 1.35 -15.80
CA GLY A 833 -9.53 2.02 -14.54
C GLY A 833 -8.30 2.37 -13.68
N ILE A 834 -7.30 1.49 -13.67
CA ILE A 834 -6.15 1.55 -12.75
C ILE A 834 -4.89 1.88 -13.56
N LYS A 835 -4.62 3.17 -13.76
CA LYS A 835 -3.49 3.68 -14.57
C LYS A 835 -2.12 3.15 -14.12
N ALA A 836 -1.96 2.91 -12.82
CA ALA A 836 -0.76 2.35 -12.21
C ALA A 836 -0.30 1.03 -12.85
N ILE A 837 -1.24 0.16 -13.26
CA ILE A 837 -0.93 -1.09 -13.97
C ILE A 837 -0.18 -0.81 -15.29
N GLY A 838 -0.48 0.30 -15.97
CA GLY A 838 0.19 0.72 -17.20
C GLY A 838 1.59 1.29 -16.99
N ARG A 839 1.86 1.94 -15.84
CA ARG A 839 3.20 2.41 -15.45
C ARG A 839 4.09 1.23 -15.08
N ARG A 840 3.68 0.46 -14.06
CA ARG A 840 4.39 -0.76 -13.62
C ARG A 840 4.68 -1.73 -14.76
N ALA A 841 3.72 -1.99 -15.66
CA ALA A 841 3.96 -2.85 -16.82
C ALA A 841 5.08 -2.33 -17.74
N LYS A 842 5.15 -1.01 -17.96
CA LYS A 842 6.21 -0.38 -18.76
C LYS A 842 7.56 -0.45 -18.04
N GLU A 843 7.59 -0.22 -16.72
CA GLU A 843 8.79 -0.33 -15.90
C GLU A 843 9.38 -1.75 -15.92
N VAL A 844 8.57 -2.80 -15.69
CA VAL A 844 9.02 -4.20 -15.73
C VAL A 844 9.14 -4.78 -17.15
N GLY A 845 9.01 -3.95 -18.20
CA GLY A 845 9.16 -4.35 -19.61
C GLY A 845 8.09 -5.32 -20.15
N ARG A 846 6.97 -5.50 -19.44
CA ARG A 846 5.89 -6.45 -19.78
C ARG A 846 4.76 -5.73 -20.54
N SER A 847 4.04 -6.43 -21.41
CA SER A 847 2.83 -5.84 -22.00
C SER A 847 1.76 -5.66 -20.92
N VAL A 848 1.03 -4.53 -20.94
CA VAL A 848 0.05 -4.17 -19.89
C VAL A 848 -0.97 -5.30 -19.66
N GLY A 849 -1.45 -5.94 -20.72
CA GLY A 849 -2.36 -7.08 -20.63
C GLY A 849 -1.75 -8.32 -19.98
N ALA A 850 -0.47 -8.61 -20.23
CA ALA A 850 0.23 -9.73 -19.61
C ALA A 850 0.48 -9.48 -18.11
N TYR A 851 0.99 -8.30 -17.75
CA TYR A 851 1.20 -7.89 -16.36
C TYR A 851 -0.12 -7.88 -15.57
N THR A 852 -1.23 -7.45 -16.19
CA THR A 852 -2.56 -7.54 -15.56
C THR A 852 -2.96 -9.00 -15.28
N VAL A 853 -2.77 -9.91 -16.24
CA VAL A 853 -3.08 -11.34 -16.05
C VAL A 853 -2.21 -11.99 -14.97
N GLU A 854 -0.97 -11.53 -14.80
CA GLU A 854 -0.08 -11.95 -13.73
C GLU A 854 -0.58 -11.50 -12.34
N LEU A 855 -0.94 -10.22 -12.18
CA LEU A 855 -1.55 -9.70 -10.94
C LEU A 855 -2.85 -10.45 -10.58
N LEU A 856 -3.69 -10.73 -11.58
CA LEU A 856 -4.90 -11.55 -11.40
C LEU A 856 -4.56 -13.00 -11.01
N SER A 857 -3.46 -13.56 -11.52
CA SER A 857 -2.99 -14.90 -11.16
C SER A 857 -2.49 -14.96 -9.71
N LYS A 858 -1.81 -13.91 -9.22
CA LYS A 858 -1.44 -13.77 -7.80
C LYS A 858 -2.68 -13.68 -6.90
N LEU A 859 -3.73 -12.94 -7.28
CA LEU A 859 -5.01 -12.94 -6.55
C LEU A 859 -5.70 -14.32 -6.51
N VAL A 860 -5.58 -15.14 -7.56
CA VAL A 860 -6.08 -16.53 -7.56
C VAL A 860 -5.25 -17.41 -6.62
N GLN A 861 -3.92 -17.27 -6.62
CA GLN A 861 -3.02 -18.01 -5.70
C GLN A 861 -3.33 -17.70 -4.23
N MET A 862 -3.67 -16.44 -3.92
CA MET A 862 -4.13 -16.00 -2.60
C MET A 862 -5.56 -16.44 -2.23
N GLY A 863 -6.25 -17.19 -3.10
CA GLY A 863 -7.64 -17.60 -2.89
C GLY A 863 -8.66 -16.45 -2.93
N LYS A 864 -8.26 -15.24 -3.36
CA LYS A 864 -9.11 -14.03 -3.42
C LYS A 864 -9.88 -13.88 -4.75
N GLY A 865 -9.75 -14.85 -5.66
CA GLY A 865 -10.64 -14.97 -6.82
C GLY A 865 -10.41 -16.20 -7.68
N LYS A 866 -11.11 -16.24 -8.83
CA LYS A 866 -10.99 -17.24 -9.90
C LYS A 866 -10.76 -16.53 -11.23
N LEU A 867 -9.86 -17.05 -12.06
CA LEU A 867 -9.56 -16.52 -13.39
C LEU A 867 -10.02 -17.52 -14.46
N GLU A 868 -11.14 -17.21 -15.12
CA GLU A 868 -11.64 -18.00 -16.24
C GLU A 868 -11.02 -17.55 -17.57
N LYS A 869 -10.89 -18.50 -18.49
CA LYS A 869 -10.34 -18.27 -19.83
C LYS A 869 -11.35 -18.69 -20.89
N ASN A 870 -11.82 -17.74 -21.67
CA ASN A 870 -12.74 -17.99 -22.79
C ASN A 870 -12.06 -17.60 -24.11
N GLY A 871 -11.53 -18.62 -24.81
CA GLY A 871 -10.73 -18.48 -26.02
C GLY A 871 -9.45 -17.67 -25.80
N ARG A 872 -9.40 -16.47 -26.39
CA ARG A 872 -8.30 -15.50 -26.22
C ARG A 872 -8.56 -14.47 -25.10
N SER A 873 -9.72 -14.49 -24.44
CA SER A 873 -10.06 -13.58 -23.35
C SER A 873 -9.92 -14.23 -21.98
N TYR A 874 -9.62 -13.41 -20.98
CA TYR A 874 -9.65 -13.79 -19.56
C TYR A 874 -10.70 -12.96 -18.83
N ARG A 875 -11.32 -13.53 -17.81
CA ARG A 875 -12.30 -12.88 -16.93
C ARG A 875 -12.05 -13.32 -15.50
N PHE A 876 -11.84 -12.37 -14.61
CA PHE A 876 -11.60 -12.61 -13.19
C PHE A 876 -12.88 -12.36 -12.38
N PHE A 877 -13.13 -13.23 -11.42
CA PHE A 877 -14.24 -13.15 -10.47
C PHE A 877 -13.65 -13.14 -9.06
N ALA A 878 -13.96 -12.13 -8.25
CA ALA A 878 -13.57 -12.14 -6.84
C ALA A 878 -14.30 -13.27 -6.09
N THR A 879 -13.61 -13.95 -5.18
CA THR A 879 -14.25 -14.86 -4.23
C THR A 879 -14.73 -14.04 -3.04
N PHE A 880 -16.05 -13.97 -2.89
CA PHE A 880 -16.68 -13.35 -1.73
C PHE A 880 -16.90 -14.43 -0.67
N PHE A 881 -16.39 -14.20 0.54
CA PHE A 881 -16.94 -14.80 1.75
C PHE A 881 -18.01 -13.82 2.25
N PRO A 882 -19.30 -14.02 1.95
CA PRO A 882 -20.33 -13.24 2.62
C PRO A 882 -20.27 -13.57 4.12
N PRO A 883 -20.36 -12.57 5.03
CA PRO A 883 -20.94 -12.89 6.33
C PRO A 883 -22.34 -13.44 6.06
N GLU A 884 -22.68 -14.57 6.67
CA GLU A 884 -24.01 -15.13 6.51
C GLU A 884 -25.06 -14.09 6.95
N PRO A 885 -26.18 -13.92 6.21
CA PRO A 885 -27.24 -13.05 6.66
C PRO A 885 -27.72 -13.57 8.03
N PRO A 886 -28.05 -12.69 9.00
CA PRO A 886 -28.53 -13.14 10.29
C PRO A 886 -29.77 -14.02 10.06
N ASP A 887 -29.73 -15.25 10.56
CA ASP A 887 -30.84 -16.19 10.47
C ASP A 887 -32.04 -15.58 11.21
N VAL A 888 -32.98 -15.02 10.43
CA VAL A 888 -34.31 -14.66 10.93
C VAL A 888 -35.10 -15.97 11.00
N PRO A 889 -35.33 -16.56 12.19
CA PRO A 889 -36.05 -17.81 12.30
C PRO A 889 -37.45 -17.60 11.72
N THR A 890 -37.73 -18.27 10.59
CA THR A 890 -38.99 -18.07 9.90
C THR A 890 -40.09 -18.71 10.74
N PRO A 891 -41.07 -17.95 11.28
CA PRO A 891 -42.08 -18.53 12.15
C PRO A 891 -42.91 -19.53 11.35
N SER A 892 -42.89 -20.79 11.78
CA SER A 892 -43.58 -21.90 11.13
C SER A 892 -45.09 -21.81 11.32
N PHE A 893 -45.73 -20.95 10.53
CA PHE A 893 -47.18 -20.88 10.39
C PHE A 893 -47.69 -22.17 9.73
N ASN A 894 -47.88 -23.20 10.55
CA ASN A 894 -48.71 -24.36 10.24
C ASN A 894 -50.18 -23.94 10.37
N PRO A 895 -50.94 -23.78 9.27
CA PRO A 895 -52.39 -23.61 9.38
C PRO A 895 -53.01 -24.93 9.90
N PRO A 896 -53.98 -24.89 10.82
CA PRO A 896 -54.64 -26.10 11.28
C PRO A 896 -55.50 -26.70 10.15
N HIS A 897 -55.23 -27.95 9.79
CA HIS A 897 -56.05 -28.69 8.82
C HIS A 897 -57.48 -28.93 9.36
N PRO A 898 -58.53 -28.52 8.64
CA PRO A 898 -59.88 -29.03 8.87
C PRO A 898 -59.96 -30.49 8.41
N THR A 899 -60.64 -31.34 9.18
CA THR A 899 -60.86 -32.75 8.85
C THR A 899 -61.71 -32.93 7.59
N SER A 900 -61.27 -33.79 6.67
CA SER A 900 -62.08 -34.23 5.53
C SER A 900 -62.74 -35.59 5.81
N PRO A 901 -64.07 -35.75 5.60
CA PRO A 901 -64.69 -37.03 5.34
C PRO A 901 -64.83 -37.27 3.83
N THR A 902 -64.45 -38.48 3.40
CA THR A 902 -64.42 -38.94 2.01
C THR A 902 -65.81 -38.96 1.35
N THR A 903 -65.94 -38.45 0.11
CA THR A 903 -66.68 -39.18 -0.93
C THR A 903 -66.25 -38.82 -2.36
N THR A 904 -66.32 -39.84 -3.21
CA THR A 904 -65.99 -39.89 -4.65
C THR A 904 -66.67 -38.83 -5.52
N ASN A 905 -65.96 -38.34 -6.55
CA ASN A 905 -66.34 -38.66 -7.94
C ASN A 905 -65.23 -38.35 -8.97
N ASN A 906 -65.32 -39.04 -10.11
CA ASN A 906 -64.46 -38.80 -11.28
C ASN A 906 -64.86 -37.50 -12.00
N PHE A 907 -63.90 -36.82 -12.63
CA PHE A 907 -63.81 -36.76 -14.11
C PHE A 907 -62.51 -36.11 -14.57
N THR A 908 -62.08 -36.41 -15.81
CA THR A 908 -60.86 -35.92 -16.44
C THR A 908 -61.00 -34.51 -17.04
N SER A 909 -59.86 -33.90 -17.37
CA SER A 909 -59.71 -32.65 -18.14
C SER A 909 -60.49 -32.64 -19.47
N PRO A 910 -60.68 -31.46 -20.08
CA PRO A 910 -59.74 -31.13 -21.15
C PRO A 910 -59.24 -29.67 -21.21
N GLU A 911 -58.05 -29.57 -21.79
CA GLU A 911 -57.49 -28.58 -22.72
C GLU A 911 -58.06 -27.15 -22.91
N GLN A 912 -57.10 -26.23 -23.04
CA GLN A 912 -56.98 -25.17 -24.06
C GLN A 912 -58.22 -24.32 -24.44
N SER A 913 -58.13 -23.02 -24.22
CA SER A 913 -58.14 -22.07 -25.35
C SER A 913 -57.59 -20.68 -24.96
N GLN A 914 -57.21 -19.91 -25.98
CA GLN A 914 -56.71 -18.54 -25.88
C GLN A 914 -57.84 -17.54 -25.66
N VAL A 915 -57.57 -16.41 -25.01
CA VAL A 915 -57.79 -15.05 -25.55
C VAL A 915 -57.20 -14.01 -24.58
N GLY A 916 -56.64 -12.93 -25.12
CA GLY A 916 -56.10 -11.80 -24.34
C GLY A 916 -57.10 -10.65 -24.20
N ILE A 917 -56.59 -9.40 -24.20
CA ILE A 917 -57.32 -8.13 -23.98
C ILE A 917 -57.62 -7.93 -22.48
N LYS A 918 -56.74 -7.24 -21.73
CA LYS A 918 -56.56 -5.77 -21.62
C LYS A 918 -57.69 -5.04 -20.88
N SER A 919 -57.28 -4.25 -19.87
CA SER A 919 -58.02 -3.13 -19.24
C SER A 919 -59.34 -3.52 -18.53
N THR A 920 -59.88 -2.73 -17.60
CA THR A 920 -59.60 -1.31 -17.29
C THR A 920 -59.63 -1.07 -15.77
N ALA A 921 -58.88 -0.08 -15.28
CA ALA A 921 -59.21 0.58 -14.00
C ALA A 921 -60.49 1.43 -14.18
N PRO A 922 -61.22 1.84 -13.11
CA PRO A 922 -60.74 3.01 -12.35
C PRO A 922 -61.08 3.03 -10.84
N ASN A 923 -60.47 4.01 -10.15
CA ASN A 923 -61.03 4.94 -9.15
C ASN A 923 -62.44 4.66 -8.54
N LYS A 924 -62.77 5.04 -7.29
CA LYS A 924 -62.52 6.38 -6.69
C LYS A 924 -62.99 6.49 -5.22
N THR A 925 -62.37 7.39 -4.45
CA THR A 925 -62.91 8.21 -3.32
C THR A 925 -63.60 7.61 -2.07
N ALA A 926 -63.18 8.15 -0.91
CA ALA A 926 -63.99 8.60 0.24
C ALA A 926 -64.70 7.55 1.15
N SER A 927 -65.01 7.82 2.43
CA SER A 927 -64.46 8.80 3.40
C SER A 927 -64.94 8.50 4.83
N SER A 928 -64.11 8.79 5.85
CA SER A 928 -64.47 9.19 7.23
C SER A 928 -65.65 8.52 7.98
N THR A 929 -65.35 7.82 9.08
CA THR A 929 -66.13 7.98 10.34
C THR A 929 -65.37 7.47 11.59
N GLN A 930 -65.47 8.23 12.68
CA GLN A 930 -65.39 7.77 14.09
C GLN A 930 -66.86 7.59 14.61
N PRO A 931 -67.21 7.35 15.90
CA PRO A 931 -66.41 7.18 17.12
C PRO A 931 -66.85 6.04 18.09
N ASN A 932 -66.02 5.77 19.12
CA ASN A 932 -66.33 5.66 20.57
C ASN A 932 -65.10 5.03 21.30
N LYS A 933 -64.65 5.36 22.52
CA LYS A 933 -65.15 5.94 23.80
C LYS A 933 -65.59 4.94 24.89
N ASN A 934 -65.07 5.23 26.10
CA ASN A 934 -65.42 4.74 27.45
C ASN A 934 -64.98 3.29 27.83
N ALA A 935 -64.73 2.94 29.11
CA ALA A 935 -64.26 3.71 30.29
C ALA A 935 -63.99 2.75 31.49
N CYS A 936 -62.92 3.00 32.28
CA CYS A 936 -62.74 2.77 33.74
C CYS A 936 -61.24 3.03 34.08
N GLU A 937 -60.75 3.66 35.16
CA GLU A 937 -61.20 3.87 36.56
C GLU A 937 -60.93 2.68 37.52
N GLN A 938 -60.37 2.84 38.74
CA GLN A 938 -59.66 3.98 39.40
C GLN A 938 -58.95 3.49 40.71
N VAL A 939 -58.34 4.40 41.50
CA VAL A 939 -57.84 4.23 42.91
C VAL A 939 -56.56 3.34 43.01
N VAL A 940 -55.53 3.56 43.86
CA VAL A 940 -55.40 4.15 45.21
C VAL A 940 -54.26 5.19 45.33
N LYS A 941 -54.32 6.04 46.37
CA LYS A 941 -53.37 7.11 46.76
C LYS A 941 -52.97 7.00 48.25
N GLU A 942 -52.01 7.87 48.63
CA GLU A 942 -51.74 8.49 49.97
C GLU A 942 -50.42 8.03 50.66
N ASN A 943 -49.45 8.94 50.85
CA ASN A 943 -49.17 9.84 52.02
C ASN A 943 -48.53 9.08 53.21
N SER A 944 -47.56 9.56 54.00
CA SER A 944 -46.50 10.61 53.93
C SER A 944 -45.41 10.24 55.02
N ASP A 945 -44.50 11.03 55.62
CA ASP A 945 -44.19 12.48 55.70
C ASP A 945 -42.77 12.76 56.32
N GLN A 946 -42.40 14.04 56.46
CA GLN A 946 -41.47 14.68 57.45
C GLN A 946 -40.01 14.21 57.71
N VAL A 947 -39.08 15.06 57.22
CA VAL A 947 -37.99 15.80 57.95
C VAL A 947 -37.54 15.34 59.36
N VAL A 948 -36.21 15.16 59.54
CA VAL A 948 -35.43 15.40 60.79
C VAL A 948 -34.06 16.04 60.44
N THR A 949 -33.44 16.76 61.38
CA THR A 949 -32.25 17.64 61.21
C THR A 949 -30.90 17.06 61.68
N GLU A 950 -29.83 17.83 61.47
CA GLU A 950 -28.42 17.60 61.86
C GLU A 950 -28.17 17.38 63.37
N VAL A 951 -27.11 16.63 63.71
CA VAL A 951 -26.32 16.75 64.97
C VAL A 951 -24.84 16.44 64.67
N THR A 952 -23.92 17.07 65.41
CA THR A 952 -22.45 17.06 65.22
C THR A 952 -21.68 16.03 66.06
N ASP A 953 -20.42 15.77 65.67
CA ASP A 953 -19.23 15.39 66.47
C ASP A 953 -19.36 14.54 67.75
N ALA A 954 -18.62 13.41 67.77
CA ALA A 954 -17.69 13.10 68.87
C ALA A 954 -16.66 12.01 68.47
N GLN A 955 -15.46 12.07 69.05
CA GLN A 955 -14.39 11.08 68.88
C GLN A 955 -14.52 9.93 69.90
N ASN A 956 -14.06 8.72 69.55
CA ASN A 956 -13.08 8.06 70.43
C ASN A 956 -12.22 6.98 69.74
N LYS A 957 -11.06 6.69 70.34
CA LYS A 957 -10.10 5.69 69.85
C LYS A 957 -10.33 4.32 70.49
N THR A 958 -10.01 3.24 69.78
CA THR A 958 -9.21 2.14 70.34
C THR A 958 -8.42 1.48 69.22
N GLU A 959 -7.13 1.23 69.43
CA GLU A 959 -6.28 0.48 68.49
C GLU A 959 -6.37 -1.02 68.76
N GLN A 960 -6.42 -1.85 67.71
CA GLN A 960 -5.75 -3.15 67.74
C GLN A 960 -5.45 -3.69 66.34
N GLN A 961 -4.29 -4.35 66.21
CA GLN A 961 -3.76 -4.83 64.94
C GLN A 961 -4.32 -6.20 64.57
N ILE A 962 -4.68 -6.40 63.29
CA ILE A 962 -4.83 -7.73 62.68
C ILE A 962 -3.98 -7.78 61.41
N LYS A 963 -3.27 -8.90 61.20
CA LYS A 963 -2.23 -9.07 60.18
C LYS A 963 -2.80 -9.50 58.82
N PRO A 964 -2.16 -9.15 57.70
CA PRO A 964 -2.43 -9.76 56.40
C PRO A 964 -1.75 -11.15 56.30
N SER A 965 -2.38 -12.08 55.58
CA SER A 965 -1.82 -13.36 55.09
C SER A 965 -2.82 -14.06 54.16
N PRO A 966 -2.40 -14.96 53.23
CA PRO A 966 -1.04 -15.34 52.88
C PRO A 966 -0.66 -15.05 51.41
N GLU A 967 0.62 -15.23 51.07
CA GLU A 967 1.19 -15.12 49.73
C GLU A 967 0.72 -16.25 48.80
N MET A 968 0.50 -15.96 47.51
CA MET A 968 0.19 -16.99 46.51
C MET A 968 1.47 -17.57 45.90
N LYS A 969 2.02 -18.62 46.52
CA LYS A 969 3.25 -19.29 46.06
C LYS A 969 3.02 -20.09 44.78
N VAL A 970 3.69 -19.69 43.69
CA VAL A 970 3.79 -20.49 42.47
C VAL A 970 4.75 -21.67 42.72
N SER A 971 4.41 -22.86 42.21
CA SER A 971 5.16 -24.10 42.46
C SER A 971 6.22 -24.39 41.38
N PRO A 972 7.30 -25.14 41.70
CA PRO A 972 8.37 -25.45 40.74
C PRO A 972 7.93 -26.27 39.52
N VAL A 973 8.72 -26.19 38.44
CA VAL A 973 8.44 -26.84 37.15
C VAL A 973 8.36 -28.36 37.29
N THR A 974 7.17 -28.91 37.02
CA THR A 974 6.99 -30.36 36.82
C THR A 974 7.13 -30.68 35.32
N VAL A 975 8.34 -31.10 34.90
CA VAL A 975 8.58 -31.56 33.53
C VAL A 975 7.82 -32.86 33.27
N LYS A 976 6.78 -32.80 32.42
CA LYS A 976 6.07 -34.01 31.97
C LYS A 976 6.95 -34.80 31.00
N SER A 977 7.43 -35.96 31.43
CA SER A 977 8.21 -36.89 30.61
C SER A 977 7.33 -37.60 29.56
N GLN A 978 7.14 -36.96 28.42
CA GLN A 978 6.62 -37.60 27.21
C GLN A 978 7.66 -37.53 26.09
N HIS A 979 7.86 -38.64 25.37
CA HIS A 979 8.91 -38.78 24.37
C HIS A 979 8.61 -37.95 23.11
N HIS A 980 9.19 -36.75 23.04
CA HIS A 980 9.27 -35.97 21.81
C HIS A 980 10.70 -35.60 21.42
N LYS A 981 10.82 -35.02 20.24
CA LYS A 981 12.05 -34.87 19.44
C LYS A 981 13.08 -34.02 20.18
N SER A 982 14.34 -34.06 19.72
CA SER A 982 15.37 -33.12 20.17
C SER A 982 14.84 -31.70 20.05
N THR A 983 14.77 -31.00 21.18
CA THR A 983 14.40 -29.59 21.25
C THR A 983 15.33 -28.76 20.36
N SER A 984 14.86 -27.64 19.81
CA SER A 984 15.76 -26.66 19.19
C SER A 984 16.71 -26.01 20.20
N GLU A 985 17.83 -25.50 19.72
CA GLU A 985 18.77 -24.73 20.55
C GLU A 985 18.11 -23.45 21.08
N ASN A 986 17.30 -22.78 20.25
CA ASN A 986 16.59 -21.56 20.62
C ASN A 986 15.56 -21.80 21.73
N THR A 987 14.75 -22.87 21.67
CA THR A 987 13.85 -23.21 22.78
C THR A 987 14.61 -23.51 24.07
N ARG A 988 15.77 -24.19 24.03
CA ARG A 988 16.60 -24.38 25.24
C ARG A 988 17.16 -23.06 25.78
N TRP A 989 17.70 -22.21 24.92
CA TRP A 989 18.29 -20.91 25.28
C TRP A 989 17.25 -20.02 25.98
N LEU A 990 16.02 -20.00 25.46
CA LEU A 990 14.88 -19.23 26.00
C LEU A 990 14.39 -19.78 27.33
N LEU A 991 14.18 -21.10 27.43
CA LEU A 991 13.79 -21.72 28.69
C LEU A 991 14.85 -21.53 29.79
N GLN A 992 16.13 -21.56 29.43
CA GLN A 992 17.20 -21.20 30.37
C GLN A 992 17.16 -19.71 30.73
N PHE A 993 16.93 -18.79 29.78
CA PHE A 993 16.86 -17.35 30.10
C PHE A 993 15.69 -17.03 31.02
N LEU A 994 14.52 -17.62 30.78
CA LEU A 994 13.37 -17.53 31.70
C LEU A 994 13.74 -18.08 33.09
N ALA A 995 14.39 -19.24 33.17
CA ALA A 995 14.83 -19.80 34.45
C ALA A 995 15.86 -18.89 35.16
N ASP A 996 16.76 -18.24 34.43
CA ASP A 996 17.76 -17.31 34.98
C ASP A 996 17.10 -16.04 35.54
N LEU A 997 16.05 -15.53 34.88
CA LEU A 997 15.22 -14.40 35.36
C LEU A 997 14.38 -14.80 36.59
N GLU A 998 13.81 -16.00 36.61
CA GLU A 998 13.00 -16.51 37.72
C GLU A 998 13.84 -16.93 38.94
N ALA A 999 15.10 -17.33 38.75
CA ALA A 999 15.98 -17.83 39.82
C ALA A 999 16.41 -16.77 40.85
N ASN A 1000 16.35 -15.49 40.45
CA ASN A 1000 16.38 -14.28 41.28
C ASN A 1000 17.22 -14.38 42.57
N PRO A 1001 18.55 -14.24 42.45
CA PRO A 1001 19.13 -13.02 43.02
C PRO A 1001 20.03 -12.27 42.03
N THR A 1002 19.96 -10.94 42.07
CA THR A 1002 21.05 -10.09 41.57
C THR A 1002 22.25 -10.18 42.53
N PRO A 1003 23.50 -10.26 42.02
CA PRO A 1003 23.90 -10.28 40.61
C PRO A 1003 23.75 -11.68 39.98
N ASN A 1004 23.14 -11.75 38.79
CA ASN A 1004 23.13 -12.97 37.96
C ASN A 1004 24.31 -12.92 36.98
N SER A 1005 25.05 -14.03 36.81
CA SER A 1005 26.20 -14.10 35.89
C SER A 1005 25.86 -13.91 34.40
N ARG A 1006 24.58 -13.94 34.02
CA ARG A 1006 24.10 -13.70 32.66
C ARG A 1006 23.69 -12.25 32.40
N PHE A 1007 23.31 -11.50 33.43
CA PHE A 1007 22.94 -10.08 33.34
C PHE A 1007 23.32 -9.36 34.65
N ASP A 1008 24.36 -8.54 34.56
CA ASP A 1008 24.93 -7.76 35.66
C ASP A 1008 24.49 -6.27 35.64
N SER A 1009 23.78 -5.86 34.59
CA SER A 1009 23.47 -4.48 34.28
C SER A 1009 22.18 -4.38 33.43
N HIS A 1010 21.51 -3.23 33.52
CA HIS A 1010 20.28 -2.96 32.77
C HIS A 1010 20.51 -3.00 31.24
N GLU A 1011 21.70 -2.60 30.76
CA GLU A 1011 22.07 -2.66 29.34
C GLU A 1011 22.26 -4.11 28.84
N HIS A 1012 22.93 -4.98 29.60
CA HIS A 1012 22.99 -6.42 29.27
C HIS A 1012 21.60 -7.07 29.29
N LEU A 1013 20.72 -6.69 30.22
CA LEU A 1013 19.34 -7.20 30.28
C LEU A 1013 18.54 -6.84 29.02
N ILE A 1014 18.64 -5.59 28.53
CA ILE A 1014 17.98 -5.14 27.29
C ILE A 1014 18.52 -5.88 26.06
N ASN A 1015 19.84 -6.05 25.96
CA ASN A 1015 20.43 -6.80 24.84
C ASN A 1015 19.95 -8.26 24.79
N LEU A 1016 19.84 -8.93 25.95
CA LEU A 1016 19.28 -10.28 26.05
C LEU A 1016 17.77 -10.34 25.79
N PHE A 1017 17.02 -9.28 26.11
CA PHE A 1017 15.60 -9.17 25.72
C PHE A 1017 15.44 -9.25 24.20
N HIS A 1018 16.19 -8.44 23.44
CA HIS A 1018 16.13 -8.46 21.97
C HIS A 1018 16.64 -9.77 21.36
N GLU A 1019 17.66 -10.41 21.95
CA GLU A 1019 18.07 -11.76 21.55
C GLU A 1019 16.93 -12.77 21.79
N SER A 1020 16.19 -12.63 22.90
CA SER A 1020 15.05 -13.50 23.21
C SER A 1020 13.88 -13.31 22.24
N GLU A 1021 13.58 -12.09 21.79
CA GLU A 1021 12.57 -11.82 20.75
C GLU A 1021 12.93 -12.52 19.43
N GLN A 1022 14.18 -12.37 18.97
CA GLN A 1022 14.67 -12.99 17.74
C GLN A 1022 14.61 -14.52 17.83
N ARG A 1023 15.07 -15.10 18.93
CA ARG A 1023 15.04 -16.56 19.14
C ARG A 1023 13.59 -17.08 19.26
N ALA A 1024 12.69 -16.37 19.95
CA ALA A 1024 11.29 -16.78 20.12
C ALA A 1024 10.54 -16.84 18.79
N ASN A 1025 10.72 -15.85 17.92
CA ASN A 1025 10.12 -15.84 16.57
C ASN A 1025 10.49 -17.09 15.74
N SER A 1026 11.66 -17.68 15.96
CA SER A 1026 12.12 -18.88 15.24
C SER A 1026 11.58 -20.21 15.78
N CYS A 1027 11.00 -20.24 16.99
CA CYS A 1027 10.62 -21.49 17.68
C CYS A 1027 9.30 -21.42 18.48
N TYR A 1028 8.43 -20.44 18.19
CA TYR A 1028 7.20 -20.12 18.93
C TYR A 1028 6.33 -21.34 19.30
N GLU A 1029 5.95 -22.16 18.31
CA GLU A 1029 5.12 -23.37 18.50
C GLU A 1029 5.80 -24.40 19.41
N GLU A 1030 7.11 -24.59 19.24
CA GLU A 1030 7.90 -25.51 20.07
C GLU A 1030 8.00 -25.00 21.50
N LEU A 1031 8.28 -23.71 21.67
CA LEU A 1031 8.38 -23.03 22.97
C LEU A 1031 7.10 -23.15 23.77
N LEU A 1032 5.93 -22.91 23.16
CA LEU A 1032 4.63 -23.07 23.81
C LEU A 1032 4.25 -24.53 24.05
N SER A 1033 4.71 -25.47 23.22
CA SER A 1033 4.50 -26.92 23.47
C SER A 1033 5.26 -27.42 24.72
N VAL A 1034 6.36 -26.76 25.09
CA VAL A 1034 7.18 -27.10 26.27
C VAL A 1034 6.82 -26.24 27.49
N CYS A 1035 6.48 -24.96 27.28
CA CYS A 1035 6.11 -24.01 28.34
C CYS A 1035 4.94 -23.12 27.84
N SER A 1036 3.71 -23.60 28.01
CA SER A 1036 2.50 -22.96 27.47
C SER A 1036 2.18 -21.57 28.04
N ASN A 1037 2.82 -21.19 29.16
CA ASN A 1037 2.72 -19.85 29.77
C ASN A 1037 4.07 -19.10 29.77
N TYR A 1038 4.97 -19.42 28.83
CA TYR A 1038 6.29 -18.80 28.71
C TYR A 1038 6.24 -17.27 28.76
N PHE A 1039 5.40 -16.64 27.91
CA PHE A 1039 5.37 -15.18 27.77
C PHE A 1039 4.83 -14.45 29.00
N GLU A 1040 3.85 -15.04 29.72
CA GLU A 1040 3.34 -14.47 30.97
C GLU A 1040 4.41 -14.49 32.07
N ARG A 1041 5.08 -15.63 32.23
CA ARG A 1041 6.18 -15.81 33.19
C ARG A 1041 7.37 -14.92 32.86
N PHE A 1042 7.73 -14.85 31.58
CA PHE A 1042 8.82 -14.01 31.09
C PHE A 1042 8.54 -12.52 31.33
N GLY A 1043 7.35 -12.03 30.98
CA GLY A 1043 6.97 -10.64 31.23
C GLY A 1043 6.99 -10.27 32.72
N LEU A 1044 6.53 -11.17 33.58
CA LEU A 1044 6.57 -10.98 35.04
C LEU A 1044 8.00 -10.99 35.60
N ALA A 1045 8.79 -12.01 35.26
CA ALA A 1045 10.16 -12.16 35.76
C ALA A 1045 11.10 -11.06 35.22
N PHE A 1046 10.99 -10.73 33.93
CA PHE A 1046 11.75 -9.65 33.30
C PHE A 1046 11.45 -8.30 33.96
N LYS A 1047 10.17 -8.00 34.26
CA LYS A 1047 9.80 -6.80 34.98
C LYS A 1047 10.48 -6.72 36.35
N VAL A 1048 10.37 -7.78 37.17
CA VAL A 1048 10.96 -7.83 38.52
C VAL A 1048 12.48 -7.68 38.48
N VAL A 1049 13.16 -8.32 37.52
CA VAL A 1049 14.62 -8.19 37.36
C VAL A 1049 14.99 -6.78 36.88
N SER A 1050 14.23 -6.20 35.94
CA SER A 1050 14.46 -4.83 35.44
C SER A 1050 14.33 -3.80 36.57
N GLU A 1051 13.27 -3.89 37.38
CA GLU A 1051 13.05 -3.05 38.57
C GLU A 1051 14.11 -3.25 39.68
N SER A 1052 14.93 -4.31 39.60
CA SER A 1052 16.05 -4.57 40.52
C SER A 1052 17.43 -4.13 40.01
N LEU A 1053 17.50 -3.68 38.75
CA LEU A 1053 18.73 -3.21 38.07
C LEU A 1053 18.69 -1.71 37.71
N THR A 1054 17.63 -1.01 38.12
CA THR A 1054 17.45 0.46 38.01
C THR A 1054 17.50 1.13 39.37
#